data_AF-A0A8K0EUY3-F1
#
_entry.id   AF-A0A8K0EUY3-F1
#
_cell.length_a   1.000
_cell.length_b   1.000
_cell.length_c   1.000
_cell.angle_alpha   90.00
_cell.angle_beta   90.00
_cell.angle_gamma   90.00
#
_symmetry.space_group_name_H-M   'P 1'
#
loop_
_entity.id
_entity.type
_entity.pdbx_description
1 polymer ?
#
loop_
_entity_poly.entity_id
_entity_poly.type
_entity_poly.pdbx_seq_one_letter_code
_entity_poly.pdbx_strand_id
1 'polypeptide(L)'
;MRAPGWLGVIACCLLSNGVSSQTLCESLTDDSGSFNSTNYPNNYPDDHDCRYVISVPPSKVIRLTFTDFDVEDTYDYVYVYDGNTTDSTFEIASLSGTSIPDPVTSTGSVMTVRLVTDMSVTRKGFQANYTAEDKVFSECAVGQYRCADGVTCIPAWKRCDGNNDCRDGSDEDASNCACQDIPSSLTMCRGLEYENMTLPNPLDYTHTTVARIQNSAGFSNLSTLANSVCHPRVRDLVCATIVPRCESRQQLPCRSWCEEVKFSCEKEDSWPAFPSCEIFPHTNCNNVRNSTTPEGVECFDGNGANYRGDEARGPVAGVDCDRWDNDPTFTAPYPWANLVDNKCRNPDAFGDVRPWCFTSSSSGFEFCDIIPCKGKGCKDPGQPRFGKRSPILKFYWPGERITYTCDTGFKFKQDSPPNGAQCVINNTTGEADWETPKPDCEVDHKFKLNKDLLSGNVYNKAVSPTTSRLNLKVKAYVVNIIKLDEKEEQIVTSFKAEYTWVDDRLRWERRRYGELDRTFVDYGQVWRPTLTLERNADTEYSGEFPRTEVKMEHTGKVTWPIASLTTTTCTLDPFLFPQDNMTCAVCWTAGEEYTIDCSDSATHKDSNFLTCQNDQADIVTGEWSGKTTLSAINNTACLTMTLKRDPTYHYFTTISPCLILIILMVITFIMPIDKGDRIGFGVTMLLSMVVSLVVVTGFLPVSSTLPFIAMLIIVCMGLMALFMLTTLFIIIIHDKKGPVPKWARTLFLKLLARALLMGDLTKKLTNEKSPRYSENNKVTDIEGHSNQSFKMDGDGPSAGDDDPPQNVNDEVGATLIGLKGSVDKLEVSVRQLSGSIDALAKTSSGDDDGDDDKEVAEYALLANVLDRLSLVMYIIAIAVAIPCTLLIGRPRIIPS
;
A
#
# COMPACT_ATOMS: atom_id res chain seq x y z
N MET A 1 20.90 -38.28 -35.45
CA MET A 1 21.54 -39.50 -34.90
C MET A 1 20.55 -40.64 -35.02
N ARG A 2 21.01 -41.75 -35.65
CA ARG A 2 20.36 -43.06 -35.90
C ARG A 2 19.11 -43.09 -36.79
N ALA A 3 19.12 -44.10 -37.66
CA ALA A 3 18.31 -44.31 -38.85
C ALA A 3 17.45 -45.61 -38.68
N PRO A 4 16.81 -46.20 -39.73
CA PRO A 4 15.36 -46.41 -39.80
C PRO A 4 14.96 -47.89 -40.06
N GLY A 5 13.66 -48.16 -40.23
CA GLY A 5 13.13 -49.37 -40.88
C GLY A 5 11.66 -49.63 -40.54
N TRP A 6 10.77 -50.13 -41.40
CA TRP A 6 10.81 -50.73 -42.73
C TRP A 6 9.39 -50.65 -43.35
N LEU A 7 9.31 -50.80 -44.68
CA LEU A 7 8.13 -50.85 -45.55
C LEU A 7 7.23 -52.08 -45.33
N GLY A 8 5.94 -51.97 -45.70
CA GLY A 8 5.00 -53.09 -45.79
C GLY A 8 3.66 -52.71 -46.45
N VAL A 9 3.71 -52.45 -47.75
CA VAL A 9 2.58 -52.21 -48.67
C VAL A 9 2.12 -53.57 -49.24
N ILE A 10 0.80 -53.80 -49.30
CA ILE A 10 0.09 -54.78 -50.16
C ILE A 10 0.48 -56.27 -50.01
N ALA A 11 -0.31 -56.98 -49.21
CA ALA A 11 -0.65 -58.41 -49.35
C ALA A 11 -1.84 -58.64 -48.38
N CYS A 12 -3.09 -58.77 -48.81
CA CYS A 12 -3.60 -60.04 -49.32
C CYS A 12 -4.95 -59.81 -50.06
N CYS A 13 -4.91 -59.16 -51.23
CA CYS A 13 -5.85 -59.51 -52.29
C CYS A 13 -5.22 -60.70 -53.01
N LEU A 14 -5.67 -61.91 -52.69
CA LEU A 14 -5.62 -63.16 -53.47
C LEU A 14 -5.61 -64.37 -52.53
N LEU A 15 -6.71 -64.60 -51.81
CA LEU A 15 -7.12 -65.96 -51.45
C LEU A 15 -8.65 -66.03 -51.52
N SER A 16 -9.12 -66.85 -52.47
CA SER A 16 -10.43 -67.49 -52.49
C SER A 16 -11.67 -66.59 -52.54
N ASN A 17 -12.08 -66.21 -53.75
CA ASN A 17 -13.52 -66.30 -54.09
C ASN A 17 -13.88 -67.79 -54.15
N GLY A 18 -13.98 -68.43 -52.99
CA GLY A 18 -14.77 -69.63 -52.81
C GLY A 18 -16.20 -69.15 -52.60
N VAL A 19 -17.00 -69.16 -53.67
CA VAL A 19 -18.45 -69.09 -53.54
C VAL A 19 -18.85 -70.33 -52.75
N SER A 20 -18.99 -70.21 -51.43
CA SER A 20 -19.67 -71.24 -50.64
C SER A 20 -21.13 -71.21 -51.09
N SER A 21 -21.47 -72.15 -51.97
CA SER A 21 -22.83 -72.37 -52.40
C SER A 21 -23.63 -72.82 -51.18
N GLN A 22 -24.34 -71.90 -50.53
CA GLN A 22 -25.25 -72.21 -49.43
C GLN A 22 -26.15 -73.38 -49.83
N THR A 23 -26.03 -74.51 -49.13
CA THR A 23 -26.79 -75.71 -49.47
C THR A 23 -28.08 -75.70 -48.68
N LEU A 24 -29.23 -75.72 -49.38
CA LEU A 24 -30.53 -75.94 -48.75
C LEU A 24 -30.61 -77.41 -48.35
N CYS A 25 -30.64 -77.67 -47.05
CA CYS A 25 -30.66 -79.03 -46.51
C CYS A 25 -32.08 -79.58 -46.43
N GLU A 26 -33.02 -78.78 -45.94
CA GLU A 26 -34.42 -79.17 -45.87
C GLU A 26 -35.35 -77.95 -46.01
N SER A 27 -36.53 -78.18 -46.59
CA SER A 27 -37.63 -77.23 -46.62
C SER A 27 -38.84 -77.87 -45.95
N LEU A 28 -39.34 -77.23 -44.91
CA LEU A 28 -40.37 -77.73 -44.00
C LEU A 28 -41.61 -76.86 -44.14
N THR A 29 -42.79 -77.45 -44.39
CA THR A 29 -44.01 -76.68 -44.69
C THR A 29 -45.24 -77.05 -43.85
N ASP A 30 -45.10 -78.00 -42.92
CA ASP A 30 -46.21 -78.46 -42.10
C ASP A 30 -46.46 -77.52 -40.90
N ASP A 31 -47.63 -77.61 -40.26
CA ASP A 31 -47.93 -76.80 -39.05
C ASP A 31 -47.09 -77.22 -37.82
N SER A 32 -46.40 -78.35 -37.89
CA SER A 32 -45.39 -78.76 -36.92
C SER A 32 -44.50 -79.83 -37.53
N GLY A 33 -43.22 -79.88 -37.15
CA GLY A 33 -42.30 -80.91 -37.62
C GLY A 33 -41.01 -80.96 -36.82
N SER A 34 -40.16 -81.91 -37.16
CA SER A 34 -38.85 -82.12 -36.52
C SER A 34 -37.77 -82.31 -37.57
N PHE A 35 -36.61 -81.69 -37.38
CA PHE A 35 -35.45 -81.80 -38.26
C PHE A 35 -34.16 -81.86 -37.44
N ASN A 36 -33.07 -82.29 -38.06
CA ASN A 36 -31.79 -82.47 -37.39
C ASN A 36 -30.63 -82.07 -38.29
N SER A 37 -29.46 -81.84 -37.67
CA SER A 37 -28.22 -81.57 -38.38
C SER A 37 -27.79 -82.77 -39.23
N THR A 38 -27.10 -82.50 -40.36
CA THR A 38 -26.54 -83.54 -41.24
C THR A 38 -25.75 -84.59 -40.45
N ASN A 39 -25.94 -85.87 -40.78
CA ASN A 39 -25.35 -87.06 -40.15
C ASN A 39 -25.81 -87.40 -38.71
N TYR A 40 -26.70 -86.64 -38.10
CA TYR A 40 -27.22 -86.94 -36.75
C TYR A 40 -27.81 -88.37 -36.68
N PRO A 41 -27.45 -89.19 -35.67
CA PRO A 41 -26.75 -88.86 -34.42
C PRO A 41 -25.21 -88.99 -34.46
N ASN A 42 -24.60 -89.18 -35.62
CA ASN A 42 -23.15 -89.06 -35.77
C ASN A 42 -22.75 -87.59 -35.94
N ASN A 43 -21.45 -87.30 -35.81
CA ASN A 43 -20.99 -85.94 -35.91
C ASN A 43 -21.24 -85.31 -37.30
N TYR A 44 -21.54 -84.02 -37.33
CA TYR A 44 -21.69 -83.26 -38.58
C TYR A 44 -20.34 -83.15 -39.33
N PRO A 45 -20.32 -82.81 -40.63
CA PRO A 45 -19.07 -82.63 -41.40
C PRO A 45 -18.35 -81.30 -41.09
N ASP A 46 -17.02 -81.27 -41.23
CA ASP A 46 -16.22 -80.03 -41.29
C ASP A 46 -16.55 -79.22 -42.58
N ASP A 47 -16.36 -77.90 -42.56
CA ASP A 47 -16.55 -76.92 -43.65
C ASP A 47 -17.94 -76.99 -44.31
N HIS A 48 -18.98 -77.09 -43.47
CA HIS A 48 -20.36 -77.35 -43.88
C HIS A 48 -21.28 -76.15 -43.60
N ASP A 49 -21.90 -75.62 -44.64
CA ASP A 49 -22.84 -74.49 -44.58
C ASP A 49 -24.23 -74.90 -45.11
N CYS A 50 -25.18 -75.04 -44.18
CA CYS A 50 -26.43 -75.74 -44.40
C CYS A 50 -27.61 -74.97 -43.81
N ARG A 51 -28.66 -74.76 -44.62
CA ARG A 51 -29.87 -74.04 -44.18
C ARG A 51 -31.14 -74.90 -44.25
N TYR A 52 -32.01 -74.72 -43.26
CA TYR A 52 -33.34 -75.30 -43.11
C TYR A 52 -34.35 -74.16 -43.19
N VAL A 53 -35.31 -74.24 -44.12
CA VAL A 53 -36.33 -73.19 -44.27
C VAL A 53 -37.67 -73.76 -43.83
N ILE A 54 -38.27 -73.14 -42.81
CA ILE A 54 -39.58 -73.51 -42.26
C ILE A 54 -40.59 -72.47 -42.73
N SER A 55 -41.69 -72.91 -43.36
CA SER A 55 -42.74 -72.05 -43.88
C SER A 55 -44.12 -72.57 -43.47
N VAL A 56 -44.82 -71.84 -42.61
CA VAL A 56 -46.18 -72.16 -42.14
C VAL A 56 -47.21 -71.23 -42.81
N PRO A 57 -48.54 -71.44 -42.64
CA PRO A 57 -49.54 -70.53 -43.19
C PRO A 57 -49.35 -69.06 -42.75
N PRO A 58 -49.63 -68.07 -43.63
CA PRO A 58 -49.35 -66.64 -43.36
C PRO A 58 -49.97 -66.03 -42.11
N SER A 59 -51.00 -66.66 -41.54
CA SER A 59 -51.68 -66.20 -40.32
C SER A 59 -51.00 -66.68 -39.02
N LYS A 60 -49.94 -67.48 -39.11
CA LYS A 60 -49.25 -68.10 -37.97
C LYS A 60 -47.79 -67.66 -37.88
N VAL A 61 -47.23 -67.80 -36.69
CA VAL A 61 -45.79 -67.65 -36.39
C VAL A 61 -45.17 -69.01 -36.08
N ILE A 62 -43.85 -69.14 -36.25
CA ILE A 62 -43.11 -70.38 -36.05
C ILE A 62 -42.40 -70.32 -34.70
N ARG A 63 -42.67 -71.29 -33.84
CA ARG A 63 -41.92 -71.50 -32.59
C ARG A 63 -41.00 -72.70 -32.76
N LEU A 64 -39.69 -72.45 -32.67
CA LEU A 64 -38.61 -73.43 -32.75
C LEU A 64 -38.12 -73.81 -31.35
N THR A 65 -37.88 -75.09 -31.14
CA THR A 65 -37.36 -75.66 -29.89
C THR A 65 -36.30 -76.71 -30.19
N PHE A 66 -35.24 -76.78 -29.41
CA PHE A 66 -34.21 -77.80 -29.56
C PHE A 66 -34.42 -78.91 -28.52
N THR A 67 -34.38 -80.16 -28.96
CA THR A 67 -34.47 -81.33 -28.08
C THR A 67 -33.10 -81.93 -27.74
N ASP A 68 -32.11 -81.71 -28.62
CA ASP A 68 -30.71 -82.06 -28.39
C ASP A 68 -29.83 -81.01 -29.08
N PHE A 69 -28.70 -80.64 -28.46
CA PHE A 69 -27.82 -79.58 -28.94
C PHE A 69 -26.39 -79.80 -28.45
N ASP A 70 -25.49 -80.14 -29.37
CA ASP A 70 -24.06 -80.35 -29.15
C ASP A 70 -23.30 -79.88 -30.40
N VAL A 71 -22.96 -78.60 -30.42
CA VAL A 71 -22.23 -77.91 -31.50
C VAL A 71 -20.92 -77.36 -30.90
N GLU A 72 -19.83 -77.33 -31.67
CA GLU A 72 -18.57 -76.81 -31.16
C GLU A 72 -18.71 -75.35 -30.71
N ASP A 73 -18.37 -75.08 -29.44
CA ASP A 73 -18.55 -73.76 -28.88
C ASP A 73 -17.57 -72.75 -29.50
N THR A 74 -18.04 -71.56 -29.83
CA THR A 74 -17.28 -70.43 -30.40
C THR A 74 -16.70 -70.59 -31.81
N TYR A 75 -16.77 -71.77 -32.42
CA TYR A 75 -16.25 -72.04 -33.77
C TYR A 75 -17.36 -72.41 -34.76
N ASP A 76 -18.33 -73.22 -34.30
CA ASP A 76 -19.48 -73.64 -35.09
C ASP A 76 -20.77 -73.01 -34.56
N TYR A 77 -21.66 -72.59 -35.46
CA TYR A 77 -22.83 -71.81 -35.10
C TYR A 77 -24.12 -72.28 -35.78
N VAL A 78 -25.20 -72.30 -35.01
CA VAL A 78 -26.57 -72.40 -35.50
C VAL A 78 -27.22 -71.02 -35.41
N TYR A 79 -27.41 -70.40 -36.56
CA TYR A 79 -28.11 -69.12 -36.69
C TYR A 79 -29.59 -69.36 -36.96
N VAL A 80 -30.46 -68.58 -36.34
CA VAL A 80 -31.89 -68.57 -36.59
C VAL A 80 -32.27 -67.18 -37.09
N TYR A 81 -32.90 -67.12 -38.26
CA TYR A 81 -33.34 -65.89 -38.92
C TYR A 81 -34.86 -65.86 -39.04
N ASP A 82 -35.43 -64.67 -38.89
CA ASP A 82 -36.85 -64.39 -39.06
C ASP A 82 -37.15 -64.06 -40.52
N GLY A 83 -37.75 -65.00 -41.24
CA GLY A 83 -37.99 -64.93 -42.68
C GLY A 83 -37.13 -65.89 -43.51
N ASN A 84 -37.30 -65.82 -44.83
CA ASN A 84 -36.52 -66.61 -45.81
C ASN A 84 -35.23 -65.87 -46.19
N THR A 85 -34.38 -65.58 -45.21
CA THR A 85 -33.15 -64.82 -45.40
C THR A 85 -32.06 -65.31 -44.46
N THR A 86 -30.81 -64.99 -44.78
CA THR A 86 -29.62 -65.21 -43.95
C THR A 86 -28.87 -63.89 -43.71
N ASP A 87 -29.55 -62.76 -43.91
CA ASP A 87 -29.07 -61.43 -43.58
C ASP A 87 -29.06 -61.25 -42.05
N SER A 88 -27.94 -60.77 -41.52
CA SER A 88 -27.75 -60.59 -40.07
C SER A 88 -28.75 -59.63 -39.45
N THR A 89 -29.36 -58.73 -40.23
CA THR A 89 -30.45 -57.84 -39.75
C THR A 89 -31.71 -58.59 -39.34
N PHE A 90 -31.91 -59.81 -39.85
CA PHE A 90 -33.04 -60.67 -39.52
C PHE A 90 -32.69 -61.80 -38.56
N GLU A 91 -31.45 -61.86 -38.06
CA GLU A 91 -31.02 -62.85 -37.08
C GLU A 91 -31.74 -62.64 -35.74
N ILE A 92 -32.38 -63.70 -35.24
CA ILE A 92 -33.11 -63.71 -33.96
C ILE A 92 -32.41 -64.57 -32.91
N ALA A 93 -31.50 -65.45 -33.31
CA ALA A 93 -30.62 -66.17 -32.40
C ALA A 93 -29.32 -66.61 -33.09
N SER A 94 -28.20 -66.57 -32.36
CA SER A 94 -26.92 -67.20 -32.71
C SER A 94 -26.54 -68.15 -31.58
N LEU A 95 -26.43 -69.45 -31.88
CA LEU A 95 -26.37 -70.52 -30.89
C LEU A 95 -25.11 -71.37 -31.11
N SER A 96 -24.36 -71.66 -30.05
CA SER A 96 -23.18 -72.54 -30.03
C SER A 96 -23.08 -73.32 -28.72
N GLY A 97 -22.21 -74.33 -28.66
CA GLY A 97 -21.96 -75.11 -27.45
C GLY A 97 -22.94 -76.27 -27.22
N THR A 98 -23.06 -76.71 -25.97
CA THR A 98 -23.72 -77.99 -25.60
C THR A 98 -24.98 -77.83 -24.73
N SER A 99 -25.37 -76.60 -24.40
CA SER A 99 -26.60 -76.33 -23.65
C SER A 99 -27.77 -76.19 -24.60
N ILE A 100 -28.91 -76.84 -24.26
CA ILE A 100 -30.16 -76.70 -25.02
C ILE A 100 -30.62 -75.22 -24.99
N PRO A 101 -30.76 -74.56 -26.15
CA PRO A 101 -31.23 -73.17 -26.25
C PRO A 101 -32.70 -72.98 -25.86
N ASP A 102 -33.03 -71.76 -25.41
CA ASP A 102 -34.41 -71.35 -25.17
C ASP A 102 -35.26 -71.36 -26.46
N PRO A 103 -36.58 -71.56 -26.39
CA PRO A 103 -37.47 -71.52 -27.55
C PRO A 103 -37.41 -70.19 -28.30
N VAL A 104 -37.28 -70.25 -29.63
CA VAL A 104 -37.19 -69.08 -30.51
C VAL A 104 -38.48 -68.95 -31.31
N THR A 105 -39.10 -67.77 -31.36
CA THR A 105 -40.36 -67.54 -32.10
C THR A 105 -40.17 -66.48 -33.18
N SER A 106 -40.63 -66.75 -34.40
CA SER A 106 -40.61 -65.80 -35.52
C SER A 106 -41.71 -64.73 -35.40
N THR A 107 -41.54 -63.61 -36.11
CA THR A 107 -42.59 -62.57 -36.22
C THR A 107 -43.49 -62.80 -37.44
N GLY A 108 -43.03 -63.59 -38.41
CA GLY A 108 -43.76 -63.97 -39.62
C GLY A 108 -43.95 -65.48 -39.77
N SER A 109 -44.50 -65.88 -40.91
CA SER A 109 -44.81 -67.28 -41.22
C SER A 109 -43.65 -68.07 -41.83
N VAL A 110 -42.44 -67.50 -41.87
CA VAL A 110 -41.24 -68.14 -42.41
C VAL A 110 -40.06 -67.93 -41.45
N MET A 111 -39.27 -68.96 -41.23
CA MET A 111 -38.07 -68.94 -40.37
C MET A 111 -36.96 -69.75 -41.06
N THR A 112 -35.72 -69.25 -41.01
CA THR A 112 -34.55 -69.95 -41.59
C THR A 112 -33.58 -70.30 -40.48
N VAL A 113 -33.19 -71.57 -40.37
CA VAL A 113 -32.15 -72.04 -39.45
C VAL A 113 -30.91 -72.42 -40.27
N ARG A 114 -29.72 -71.96 -39.90
CA ARG A 114 -28.48 -72.19 -40.66
C ARG A 114 -27.38 -72.68 -39.74
N LEU A 115 -26.84 -73.87 -40.03
CA LEU A 115 -25.64 -74.41 -39.40
C LEU A 115 -24.42 -74.05 -40.25
N VAL A 116 -23.41 -73.45 -39.65
CA VAL A 116 -22.12 -73.13 -40.25
C VAL A 116 -21.02 -73.77 -39.41
N THR A 117 -20.19 -74.59 -40.04
CA THR A 117 -19.07 -75.27 -39.37
C THR A 117 -17.72 -74.89 -39.96
N ASP A 118 -16.66 -74.93 -39.15
CA ASP A 118 -15.30 -74.60 -39.54
C ASP A 118 -14.52 -75.83 -40.08
N MET A 119 -13.21 -75.69 -40.34
CA MET A 119 -12.40 -76.74 -40.97
C MET A 119 -12.01 -77.92 -40.05
N SER A 120 -12.34 -77.91 -38.74
CA SER A 120 -11.96 -79.00 -37.83
C SER A 120 -12.76 -79.04 -36.53
N VAL A 121 -12.96 -80.24 -35.98
CA VAL A 121 -13.61 -80.53 -34.68
C VAL A 121 -15.12 -80.55 -34.79
N THR A 122 -15.65 -81.73 -35.07
CA THR A 122 -17.10 -81.93 -35.21
C THR A 122 -17.72 -82.51 -33.94
N ARG A 123 -18.96 -82.13 -33.67
CA ARG A 123 -19.80 -82.62 -32.56
C ARG A 123 -21.07 -83.30 -33.10
N LYS A 124 -21.92 -83.81 -32.20
CA LYS A 124 -23.13 -84.56 -32.56
C LYS A 124 -24.14 -83.73 -33.38
N GLY A 125 -24.12 -82.40 -33.23
CA GLY A 125 -25.01 -81.46 -33.89
C GLY A 125 -26.29 -81.23 -33.08
N PHE A 126 -27.44 -81.04 -33.74
CA PHE A 126 -28.69 -80.72 -33.06
C PHE A 126 -29.90 -81.47 -33.62
N GLN A 127 -30.93 -81.58 -32.77
CA GLN A 127 -32.27 -81.99 -33.16
C GLN A 127 -33.27 -80.93 -32.70
N ALA A 128 -34.10 -80.45 -33.62
CA ALA A 128 -35.04 -79.37 -33.37
C ALA A 128 -36.47 -79.73 -33.81
N ASN A 129 -37.44 -79.21 -33.08
CA ASN A 129 -38.86 -79.30 -33.37
C ASN A 129 -39.43 -77.89 -33.56
N TYR A 130 -40.36 -77.73 -34.49
CA TYR A 130 -41.08 -76.48 -34.69
C TYR A 130 -42.60 -76.68 -34.67
N THR A 131 -43.33 -75.65 -34.26
CA THR A 131 -44.80 -75.59 -34.25
C THR A 131 -45.31 -74.24 -34.72
N ALA A 132 -46.42 -74.22 -35.45
CA ALA A 132 -47.10 -73.02 -35.91
C ALA A 132 -48.12 -72.54 -34.86
N GLU A 133 -47.91 -71.35 -34.32
CA GLU A 133 -48.76 -70.70 -33.29
C GLU A 133 -49.51 -69.48 -33.87
N ASP A 134 -50.64 -69.09 -33.28
CA ASP A 134 -51.42 -67.91 -33.74
C ASP A 134 -50.76 -66.58 -33.31
N LYS A 135 -50.85 -65.54 -34.16
CA LYS A 135 -50.24 -64.23 -33.92
C LYS A 135 -51.03 -63.40 -32.89
N VAL A 136 -50.39 -63.00 -31.78
CA VAL A 136 -50.99 -62.15 -30.72
C VAL A 136 -50.62 -60.67 -30.96
N PHE A 137 -51.62 -59.77 -30.96
CA PHE A 137 -51.45 -58.33 -31.20
C PHE A 137 -51.30 -57.53 -29.89
N SER A 138 -50.43 -56.51 -29.86
CA SER A 138 -50.19 -55.63 -28.69
C SER A 138 -50.99 -54.30 -28.74
N GLU A 139 -51.42 -53.81 -27.57
CA GLU A 139 -51.95 -52.44 -27.35
C GLU A 139 -50.81 -51.53 -26.84
N CYS A 140 -50.44 -50.49 -27.59
CA CYS A 140 -49.34 -49.57 -27.23
C CYS A 140 -49.84 -48.40 -26.34
N ALA A 141 -48.96 -47.90 -25.45
CA ALA A 141 -49.28 -46.78 -24.55
C ALA A 141 -49.27 -45.41 -25.27
N VAL A 142 -49.83 -44.37 -24.63
CA VAL A 142 -49.72 -42.98 -25.12
C VAL A 142 -48.25 -42.58 -25.23
N GLY A 143 -47.85 -41.97 -26.36
CA GLY A 143 -46.46 -41.68 -26.66
C GLY A 143 -45.67 -42.85 -27.27
N GLN A 144 -46.36 -43.93 -27.66
CA GLN A 144 -45.81 -45.03 -28.46
C GLN A 144 -46.54 -45.15 -29.81
N TYR A 145 -45.80 -45.57 -30.83
CA TYR A 145 -46.28 -45.92 -32.16
C TYR A 145 -46.32 -47.44 -32.31
N ARG A 146 -47.40 -47.96 -32.89
CA ARG A 146 -47.57 -49.37 -33.20
C ARG A 146 -47.12 -49.64 -34.62
N CYS A 147 -46.11 -50.50 -34.79
CA CYS A 147 -45.65 -50.93 -36.10
C CYS A 147 -46.76 -51.71 -36.84
N ALA A 148 -46.72 -51.75 -38.18
CA ALA A 148 -47.75 -52.41 -38.99
C ALA A 148 -47.75 -53.94 -38.82
N ASP A 149 -46.66 -54.52 -38.31
CA ASP A 149 -46.55 -55.90 -37.84
C ASP A 149 -47.57 -56.25 -36.74
N GLY A 150 -48.07 -55.23 -36.03
CA GLY A 150 -49.10 -55.30 -35.00
C GLY A 150 -48.63 -55.85 -33.65
N VAL A 151 -47.34 -56.13 -33.49
CA VAL A 151 -46.74 -56.74 -32.30
C VAL A 151 -45.74 -55.78 -31.65
N THR A 152 -45.06 -54.96 -32.45
CA THR A 152 -43.98 -54.08 -31.98
C THR A 152 -44.51 -52.68 -31.68
N CYS A 153 -44.20 -52.18 -30.48
CA CYS A 153 -44.45 -50.79 -30.07
C CYS A 153 -43.10 -50.08 -29.95
N ILE A 154 -42.92 -48.99 -30.69
CA ILE A 154 -41.75 -48.11 -30.57
C ILE A 154 -42.17 -46.78 -29.92
N PRO A 155 -41.27 -46.06 -29.24
CA PRO A 155 -41.53 -44.68 -28.84
C PRO A 155 -41.99 -43.78 -30.00
N ALA A 156 -42.96 -42.90 -29.78
CA ALA A 156 -43.52 -42.05 -30.84
C ALA A 156 -42.49 -41.11 -31.47
N TRP A 157 -41.44 -40.73 -30.75
CA TRP A 157 -40.35 -39.88 -31.26
C TRP A 157 -39.43 -40.58 -32.27
N LYS A 158 -39.47 -41.91 -32.35
CA LYS A 158 -38.74 -42.71 -33.34
C LYS A 158 -39.46 -42.84 -34.67
N ARG A 159 -40.70 -42.37 -34.75
CA ARG A 159 -41.48 -42.40 -35.97
C ARG A 159 -41.07 -41.23 -36.86
N CYS A 160 -40.91 -41.49 -38.17
CA CYS A 160 -40.49 -40.49 -39.14
C CYS A 160 -39.18 -39.77 -38.75
N ASP A 161 -38.31 -40.40 -37.97
CA ASP A 161 -37.04 -39.85 -37.49
C ASP A 161 -35.88 -40.07 -38.50
N GLY A 162 -36.17 -40.78 -39.59
CA GLY A 162 -35.27 -41.14 -40.68
C GLY A 162 -34.54 -42.48 -40.49
N ASN A 163 -34.81 -43.20 -39.39
CA ASN A 163 -34.27 -44.52 -39.11
C ASN A 163 -35.38 -45.57 -39.13
N ASN A 164 -35.05 -46.78 -39.58
CA ASN A 164 -36.00 -47.89 -39.56
C ASN A 164 -35.97 -48.59 -38.19
N ASP A 165 -36.77 -48.10 -37.24
CA ASP A 165 -36.92 -48.65 -35.89
C ASP A 165 -38.01 -49.74 -35.82
N CYS A 166 -39.01 -49.69 -36.70
CA CYS A 166 -39.94 -50.82 -36.88
C CYS A 166 -39.30 -51.88 -37.77
N ARG A 167 -39.39 -53.15 -37.38
CA ARG A 167 -38.79 -54.24 -38.18
C ARG A 167 -39.33 -54.35 -39.62
N ASP A 168 -40.53 -53.82 -39.84
CA ASP A 168 -41.24 -53.81 -41.13
C ASP A 168 -41.13 -52.49 -41.92
N GLY A 169 -40.39 -51.47 -41.45
CA GLY A 169 -40.31 -50.19 -42.16
C GLY A 169 -41.49 -49.25 -41.96
N SER A 170 -42.48 -49.63 -41.16
CA SER A 170 -43.77 -48.92 -41.11
C SER A 170 -43.74 -47.58 -40.38
N ASP A 171 -42.69 -47.30 -39.63
CA ASP A 171 -42.41 -46.03 -38.97
C ASP A 171 -41.89 -44.95 -39.91
N GLU A 172 -41.29 -45.33 -41.05
CA GLU A 172 -40.72 -44.43 -42.06
C GLU A 172 -41.48 -44.45 -43.40
N ASP A 173 -42.75 -44.89 -43.39
CA ASP A 173 -43.56 -44.92 -44.60
C ASP A 173 -43.78 -43.50 -45.16
N ALA A 174 -43.32 -43.29 -46.40
CA ALA A 174 -43.38 -42.02 -47.11
C ALA A 174 -44.80 -41.44 -47.24
N SER A 175 -45.83 -42.27 -47.22
CA SER A 175 -47.23 -41.81 -47.29
C SER A 175 -47.70 -41.14 -45.98
N ASN A 176 -47.14 -41.58 -44.85
CA ASN A 176 -47.51 -41.15 -43.50
C ASN A 176 -46.50 -40.17 -42.88
N CYS A 177 -45.28 -40.09 -43.40
CA CYS A 177 -44.22 -39.19 -42.91
C CYS A 177 -44.01 -37.93 -43.76
N ALA A 178 -44.88 -37.66 -44.74
CA ALA A 178 -44.75 -36.51 -45.64
C ALA A 178 -44.95 -35.17 -44.91
N CYS A 179 -44.02 -34.22 -45.15
CA CYS A 179 -44.17 -32.85 -44.64
C CYS A 179 -45.36 -32.13 -45.29
N GLN A 180 -46.09 -31.37 -44.49
CA GLN A 180 -47.25 -30.58 -44.89
C GLN A 180 -47.17 -29.18 -44.28
N ASP A 181 -47.70 -28.17 -44.95
CA ASP A 181 -47.72 -26.80 -44.43
C ASP A 181 -48.67 -26.67 -43.23
N ILE A 182 -48.28 -25.89 -42.22
CA ILE A 182 -49.16 -25.58 -41.08
C ILE A 182 -50.36 -24.75 -41.60
N PRO A 183 -51.60 -25.24 -41.47
CA PRO A 183 -52.75 -24.56 -42.04
C PRO A 183 -53.02 -23.25 -41.30
N SER A 184 -53.33 -22.20 -42.06
CA SER A 184 -53.64 -20.87 -41.51
C SER A 184 -54.88 -20.86 -40.60
N SER A 185 -55.71 -21.89 -40.62
CA SER A 185 -56.84 -22.10 -39.71
C SER A 185 -56.42 -22.39 -38.26
N LEU A 186 -55.18 -22.83 -38.01
CA LEU A 186 -54.66 -23.07 -36.67
C LEU A 186 -54.06 -21.78 -36.07
N THR A 187 -54.95 -20.85 -35.67
CA THR A 187 -54.56 -19.52 -35.17
C THR A 187 -53.68 -19.57 -33.93
N MET A 188 -53.84 -20.58 -33.07
CA MET A 188 -53.06 -20.78 -31.84
C MET A 188 -51.56 -20.96 -32.09
N CYS A 189 -51.19 -21.57 -33.22
CA CYS A 189 -49.82 -21.93 -33.56
C CYS A 189 -49.22 -21.07 -34.67
N ARG A 190 -49.73 -19.85 -34.83
CA ARG A 190 -49.14 -18.86 -35.73
C ARG A 190 -47.90 -18.23 -35.13
N GLY A 191 -46.88 -18.02 -35.97
CA GLY A 191 -45.62 -17.37 -35.57
C GLY A 191 -44.59 -18.31 -34.94
N LEU A 192 -44.67 -19.61 -35.23
CA LEU A 192 -43.58 -20.56 -35.00
C LEU A 192 -42.42 -20.25 -35.97
N GLU A 193 -41.21 -20.68 -35.61
CA GLU A 193 -39.98 -20.48 -36.41
C GLU A 193 -39.97 -21.31 -37.72
N TYR A 194 -40.89 -22.27 -37.86
CA TYR A 194 -40.98 -23.18 -39.01
C TYR A 194 -42.40 -23.19 -39.59
N GLU A 195 -42.49 -23.50 -40.88
CA GLU A 195 -43.75 -23.50 -41.65
C GLU A 195 -44.26 -24.91 -41.98
N ASN A 196 -43.37 -25.91 -41.94
CA ASN A 196 -43.66 -27.29 -42.32
C ASN A 196 -43.81 -28.18 -41.08
N MET A 197 -44.85 -29.01 -41.08
CA MET A 197 -45.15 -29.98 -40.03
C MET A 197 -45.32 -31.40 -40.57
N THR A 198 -45.38 -32.39 -39.69
CA THR A 198 -45.72 -33.77 -40.06
C THR A 198 -46.67 -34.39 -39.04
N LEU A 199 -47.61 -35.18 -39.55
CA LEU A 199 -48.66 -35.85 -38.80
C LEU A 199 -48.62 -37.34 -39.13
N PRO A 200 -48.98 -38.23 -38.19
CA PRO A 200 -49.60 -37.95 -36.88
C PRO A 200 -48.64 -37.38 -35.83
N ASN A 201 -49.18 -36.65 -34.86
CA ASN A 201 -48.42 -36.10 -33.73
C ASN A 201 -48.32 -37.14 -32.58
N PRO A 202 -47.45 -36.95 -31.57
CA PRO A 202 -47.20 -37.97 -30.54
C PRO A 202 -48.36 -38.11 -29.53
N LEU A 203 -49.37 -37.24 -29.59
CA LEU A 203 -50.52 -37.28 -28.68
C LEU A 203 -51.52 -38.36 -29.09
N ASP A 204 -51.73 -38.55 -30.39
CA ASP A 204 -52.63 -39.55 -30.94
C ASP A 204 -52.23 -39.92 -32.38
N TYR A 205 -51.73 -41.14 -32.56
CA TYR A 205 -51.27 -41.63 -33.86
C TYR A 205 -52.41 -41.83 -34.88
N THR A 206 -53.68 -41.79 -34.45
CA THR A 206 -54.83 -41.89 -35.35
C THR A 206 -55.18 -40.56 -36.02
N HIS A 207 -54.63 -39.45 -35.53
CA HIS A 207 -54.88 -38.11 -36.06
C HIS A 207 -53.98 -37.79 -37.25
N THR A 208 -54.51 -37.99 -38.45
CA THR A 208 -53.79 -37.76 -39.72
C THR A 208 -54.01 -36.36 -40.32
N THR A 209 -54.88 -35.54 -39.73
CA THR A 209 -55.16 -34.17 -40.21
C THR A 209 -55.37 -33.20 -39.06
N VAL A 210 -55.05 -31.92 -39.27
CA VAL A 210 -55.21 -30.86 -38.25
C VAL A 210 -56.66 -30.66 -37.85
N ALA A 211 -57.61 -30.83 -38.77
CA ALA A 211 -59.05 -30.74 -38.46
C ALA A 211 -59.51 -31.80 -37.45
N ARG A 212 -58.95 -33.02 -37.52
CA ARG A 212 -59.25 -34.07 -36.53
C ARG A 212 -58.68 -33.74 -35.16
N ILE A 213 -57.49 -33.13 -35.12
CA ILE A 213 -56.87 -32.66 -33.87
C ILE A 213 -57.70 -31.54 -33.24
N GLN A 214 -58.10 -30.53 -34.02
CA GLN A 214 -58.92 -29.40 -33.54
C GLN A 214 -60.27 -29.84 -32.95
N ASN A 215 -60.85 -30.91 -33.49
CA ASN A 215 -62.13 -31.47 -33.02
C ASN A 215 -61.97 -32.48 -31.86
N SER A 216 -60.74 -32.77 -31.43
CA SER A 216 -60.49 -33.72 -30.34
C SER A 216 -60.73 -33.09 -28.97
N ALA A 217 -61.18 -33.90 -27.99
CA ALA A 217 -61.44 -33.45 -26.63
C ALA A 217 -60.17 -32.95 -25.89
N GLY A 218 -58.98 -33.41 -26.29
CA GLY A 218 -57.70 -32.98 -25.71
C GLY A 218 -57.27 -31.58 -26.16
N PHE A 219 -57.70 -31.13 -27.34
CA PHE A 219 -57.27 -29.86 -27.93
C PHE A 219 -57.77 -28.64 -27.15
N SER A 220 -58.98 -28.68 -26.59
CA SER A 220 -59.50 -27.56 -25.79
C SER A 220 -58.66 -27.31 -24.53
N ASN A 221 -58.25 -28.38 -23.83
CA ASN A 221 -57.46 -28.27 -22.61
C ASN A 221 -56.03 -27.78 -22.92
N LEU A 222 -55.42 -28.28 -24.00
CA LEU A 222 -54.13 -27.81 -24.49
C LEU A 222 -54.18 -26.33 -24.92
N SER A 223 -55.30 -25.88 -25.49
CA SER A 223 -55.48 -24.47 -25.86
C SER A 223 -55.59 -23.54 -24.66
N THR A 224 -56.18 -24.00 -23.55
CA THR A 224 -56.20 -23.26 -22.28
C THR A 224 -54.78 -23.12 -21.71
N LEU A 225 -54.00 -24.22 -21.72
CA LEU A 225 -52.61 -24.19 -21.27
C LEU A 225 -51.75 -23.28 -22.16
N ALA A 226 -51.94 -23.31 -23.47
CA ALA A 226 -51.21 -22.45 -24.41
C ALA A 226 -51.45 -20.94 -24.21
N ASN A 227 -52.61 -20.56 -23.65
CA ASN A 227 -52.95 -19.18 -23.33
C ASN A 227 -52.59 -18.75 -21.90
N SER A 228 -52.05 -19.66 -21.09
CA SER A 228 -51.60 -19.36 -19.73
C SER A 228 -50.32 -18.49 -19.74
N VAL A 229 -50.10 -17.75 -18.65
CA VAL A 229 -48.92 -16.88 -18.46
C VAL A 229 -47.86 -17.58 -17.60
N CYS A 230 -48.03 -18.87 -17.31
CA CYS A 230 -47.14 -19.62 -16.42
C CYS A 230 -45.71 -19.75 -16.94
N HIS A 231 -45.53 -19.74 -18.27
CA HIS A 231 -44.21 -19.72 -18.89
C HIS A 231 -44.22 -18.90 -20.20
N PRO A 232 -43.19 -18.08 -20.49
CA PRO A 232 -43.15 -17.23 -21.69
C PRO A 232 -43.29 -17.99 -23.02
N ARG A 233 -42.92 -19.28 -23.03
CA ARG A 233 -42.91 -20.16 -24.21
C ARG A 233 -43.84 -21.37 -24.10
N VAL A 234 -44.80 -21.38 -23.16
CA VAL A 234 -45.75 -22.51 -23.02
C VAL A 234 -46.54 -22.75 -24.30
N ARG A 235 -46.99 -21.68 -24.95
CA ARG A 235 -47.70 -21.73 -26.23
C ARG A 235 -46.87 -22.42 -27.32
N ASP A 236 -45.60 -22.05 -27.42
CA ASP A 236 -44.71 -22.54 -28.46
C ASP A 236 -44.41 -24.04 -28.26
N LEU A 237 -44.27 -24.50 -27.00
CA LEU A 237 -44.13 -25.94 -26.67
C LEU A 237 -45.38 -26.74 -27.03
N VAL A 238 -46.56 -26.26 -26.60
CA VAL A 238 -47.84 -26.92 -26.91
C VAL A 238 -48.04 -27.02 -28.42
N CYS A 239 -47.77 -25.94 -29.13
CA CYS A 239 -47.85 -25.92 -30.58
C CYS A 239 -46.84 -26.84 -31.26
N ALA A 240 -45.58 -26.85 -30.82
CA ALA A 240 -44.57 -27.76 -31.38
C ALA A 240 -44.83 -29.24 -31.09
N THR A 241 -45.64 -29.54 -30.07
CA THR A 241 -46.13 -30.90 -29.80
C THR A 241 -47.30 -31.28 -30.72
N ILE A 242 -48.19 -30.33 -31.02
CA ILE A 242 -49.38 -30.57 -31.86
C ILE A 242 -49.02 -30.62 -33.35
N VAL A 243 -48.12 -29.72 -33.78
CA VAL A 243 -47.60 -29.60 -35.15
C VAL A 243 -46.08 -29.74 -35.16
N PRO A 244 -45.52 -30.96 -34.98
CA PRO A 244 -44.08 -31.19 -35.00
C PRO A 244 -43.40 -30.67 -36.25
N ARG A 245 -42.21 -30.06 -36.11
CA ARG A 245 -41.42 -29.54 -37.25
C ARG A 245 -41.06 -30.67 -38.21
N CYS A 246 -41.16 -30.39 -39.51
CA CYS A 246 -40.77 -31.30 -40.57
C CYS A 246 -39.83 -30.61 -41.56
N GLU A 247 -38.61 -31.12 -41.69
CA GLU A 247 -37.67 -30.70 -42.75
C GLU A 247 -37.41 -31.88 -43.71
N SER A 248 -36.61 -32.84 -43.25
CA SER A 248 -36.39 -34.14 -43.89
C SER A 248 -36.90 -35.31 -43.04
N ARG A 249 -37.25 -35.03 -41.78
CA ARG A 249 -37.72 -35.96 -40.75
C ARG A 249 -38.55 -35.18 -39.72
N GLN A 250 -39.37 -35.88 -38.94
CA GLN A 250 -40.10 -35.33 -37.80
C GLN A 250 -39.13 -34.95 -36.69
N GLN A 251 -39.28 -33.73 -36.16
CA GLN A 251 -38.53 -33.27 -35.01
C GLN A 251 -39.49 -32.80 -33.92
N LEU A 252 -39.56 -33.59 -32.85
CA LEU A 252 -40.33 -33.26 -31.65
C LEU A 252 -39.55 -32.30 -30.72
N PRO A 253 -40.24 -31.55 -29.84
CA PRO A 253 -39.63 -30.80 -28.76
C PRO A 253 -38.64 -31.64 -27.95
N CYS A 254 -37.57 -31.02 -27.43
CA CYS A 254 -36.67 -31.74 -26.54
C CYS A 254 -37.31 -31.96 -25.17
N ARG A 255 -36.96 -33.09 -24.53
CA ARG A 255 -37.41 -33.40 -23.17
C ARG A 255 -37.05 -32.32 -22.16
N SER A 256 -35.84 -31.74 -22.27
CA SER A 256 -35.39 -30.65 -21.40
C SER A 256 -36.26 -29.40 -21.51
N TRP A 257 -36.87 -29.11 -22.67
CA TRP A 257 -37.80 -27.99 -22.83
C TRP A 257 -39.15 -28.28 -22.19
N CYS A 258 -39.66 -29.50 -22.32
CA CYS A 258 -40.87 -29.92 -21.61
C CYS A 258 -40.72 -29.84 -20.09
N GLU A 259 -39.61 -30.33 -19.54
CA GLU A 259 -39.37 -30.33 -18.10
C GLU A 259 -39.20 -28.90 -17.52
N GLU A 260 -38.63 -27.97 -18.29
CA GLU A 260 -38.58 -26.53 -17.96
C GLU A 260 -39.99 -25.92 -17.84
N VAL A 261 -40.83 -26.12 -18.86
CA VAL A 261 -42.19 -25.59 -18.84
C VAL A 261 -43.00 -26.26 -17.74
N LYS A 262 -42.81 -27.58 -17.52
CA LYS A 262 -43.41 -28.31 -16.40
C LYS A 262 -43.11 -27.63 -15.08
N PHE A 263 -41.84 -27.33 -14.80
CA PHE A 263 -41.43 -26.69 -13.54
C PHE A 263 -42.15 -25.34 -13.31
N SER A 264 -42.32 -24.54 -14.37
CA SER A 264 -42.97 -23.23 -14.28
C SER A 264 -44.50 -23.32 -14.20
N CYS A 265 -45.09 -24.33 -14.83
CA CYS A 265 -46.53 -24.48 -15.02
C CYS A 265 -47.17 -25.61 -14.20
N GLU A 266 -46.42 -26.34 -13.36
CA GLU A 266 -46.91 -27.51 -12.60
C GLU A 266 -48.11 -27.17 -11.70
N LYS A 267 -48.21 -25.92 -11.25
CA LYS A 267 -49.29 -25.43 -10.39
C LYS A 267 -50.53 -24.95 -11.16
N GLU A 268 -50.50 -24.95 -12.50
CA GLU A 268 -51.65 -24.57 -13.32
C GLU A 268 -52.64 -25.74 -13.42
N ASP A 269 -53.93 -25.46 -13.24
CA ASP A 269 -54.99 -26.48 -13.29
C ASP A 269 -55.10 -27.18 -14.66
N SER A 270 -54.59 -26.55 -15.72
CA SER A 270 -54.60 -27.08 -17.09
C SER A 270 -53.39 -27.96 -17.43
N TRP A 271 -52.33 -27.97 -16.60
CA TRP A 271 -51.12 -28.74 -16.84
C TRP A 271 -51.35 -30.27 -16.96
N PRO A 272 -52.22 -30.92 -16.16
CA PRO A 272 -52.48 -32.36 -16.26
C PRO A 272 -53.00 -32.82 -17.64
N ALA A 273 -53.46 -31.90 -18.49
CA ALA A 273 -53.85 -32.21 -19.86
C ALA A 273 -52.64 -32.42 -20.80
N PHE A 274 -51.45 -31.98 -20.40
CA PHE A 274 -50.20 -32.18 -21.15
C PHE A 274 -49.58 -33.54 -20.77
N PRO A 275 -49.12 -34.35 -21.74
CA PRO A 275 -48.55 -35.68 -21.48
C PRO A 275 -47.21 -35.60 -20.72
N SER A 276 -46.76 -36.75 -20.21
CA SER A 276 -45.43 -36.87 -19.58
C SER A 276 -44.32 -36.44 -20.55
N CYS A 277 -43.30 -35.75 -20.05
CA CYS A 277 -42.15 -35.31 -20.84
C CYS A 277 -41.30 -36.47 -21.40
N GLU A 278 -41.57 -37.72 -20.99
CA GLU A 278 -40.91 -38.92 -21.51
C GLU A 278 -41.21 -39.21 -22.98
N ILE A 279 -42.27 -38.62 -23.54
CA ILE A 279 -42.59 -38.77 -24.97
C ILE A 279 -41.59 -38.06 -25.88
N PHE A 280 -40.75 -37.18 -25.32
CA PHE A 280 -39.81 -36.36 -26.06
C PHE A 280 -38.38 -36.94 -26.02
N PRO A 281 -37.62 -36.84 -27.12
CA PRO A 281 -36.25 -37.31 -27.14
C PRO A 281 -35.29 -36.35 -26.43
N HIS A 282 -34.14 -36.89 -26.02
CA HIS A 282 -33.03 -36.13 -25.42
C HIS A 282 -32.10 -35.52 -26.48
N THR A 283 -31.97 -36.16 -27.64
CA THR A 283 -31.12 -35.77 -28.77
C THR A 283 -31.92 -35.74 -30.06
N ASN A 284 -31.42 -35.08 -31.11
CA ASN A 284 -32.13 -34.93 -32.41
C ASN A 284 -33.53 -34.29 -32.32
N CYS A 285 -33.74 -33.46 -31.30
CA CYS A 285 -35.00 -32.78 -30.98
C CYS A 285 -34.96 -31.30 -31.38
N ASN A 286 -36.14 -30.68 -31.50
CA ASN A 286 -36.31 -29.27 -31.87
C ASN A 286 -36.53 -28.41 -30.61
N ASN A 287 -35.49 -27.70 -30.17
CA ASN A 287 -35.64 -26.58 -29.25
C ASN A 287 -35.85 -25.30 -30.06
N VAL A 288 -36.90 -24.54 -29.77
CA VAL A 288 -37.08 -23.20 -30.34
C VAL A 288 -35.93 -22.30 -29.86
N ARG A 289 -35.36 -21.50 -30.76
CA ARG A 289 -34.23 -20.61 -30.44
C ARG A 289 -34.57 -19.61 -29.33
N ASN A 290 -33.51 -19.12 -28.69
CA ASN A 290 -33.59 -18.03 -27.71
C ASN A 290 -34.39 -16.84 -28.23
N SER A 291 -34.99 -16.11 -27.29
CA SER A 291 -35.56 -14.81 -27.59
C SER A 291 -34.50 -13.88 -28.16
N THR A 292 -34.88 -13.15 -29.20
CA THR A 292 -34.03 -12.15 -29.85
C THR A 292 -34.68 -10.77 -29.72
N THR A 293 -33.84 -9.76 -29.57
CA THR A 293 -34.27 -8.37 -29.71
C THR A 293 -34.71 -8.11 -31.16
N PRO A 294 -35.46 -7.02 -31.43
CA PRO A 294 -35.81 -6.63 -32.81
C PRO A 294 -34.58 -6.42 -33.72
N GLU A 295 -33.41 -6.21 -33.14
CA GLU A 295 -32.11 -6.05 -33.80
C GLU A 295 -31.43 -7.41 -34.11
N GLY A 296 -32.06 -8.53 -33.76
CA GLY A 296 -31.55 -9.89 -33.99
C GLY A 296 -30.52 -10.38 -32.97
N VAL A 297 -30.29 -9.65 -31.88
CA VAL A 297 -29.34 -10.02 -30.81
C VAL A 297 -30.04 -10.91 -29.78
N GLU A 298 -29.42 -12.02 -29.39
CA GLU A 298 -29.92 -12.91 -28.34
C GLU A 298 -30.15 -12.18 -27.02
N CYS A 299 -31.25 -12.51 -26.35
CA CYS A 299 -31.68 -11.88 -25.11
C CYS A 299 -32.40 -12.87 -24.20
N PHE A 300 -32.51 -12.53 -22.92
CA PHE A 300 -33.27 -13.33 -21.96
C PHE A 300 -34.62 -12.67 -21.60
N ASP A 301 -35.63 -13.51 -21.38
CA ASP A 301 -36.94 -13.11 -20.87
C ASP A 301 -37.07 -13.44 -19.38
N GLY A 302 -37.92 -12.67 -18.69
CA GLY A 302 -38.21 -12.90 -17.27
C GLY A 302 -36.97 -12.71 -16.38
N ASN A 303 -36.69 -13.71 -15.54
CA ASN A 303 -35.55 -13.73 -14.62
C ASN A 303 -34.30 -14.43 -15.19
N GLY A 304 -34.29 -14.80 -16.47
CA GLY A 304 -33.15 -15.50 -17.08
C GLY A 304 -33.05 -16.99 -16.74
N ALA A 305 -34.02 -17.56 -16.01
CA ALA A 305 -34.08 -19.00 -15.72
C ALA A 305 -34.27 -19.85 -16.97
N ASN A 306 -34.85 -19.29 -18.04
CA ASN A 306 -35.22 -19.99 -19.27
C ASN A 306 -34.29 -19.66 -20.45
N TYR A 307 -33.18 -18.95 -20.20
CA TYR A 307 -32.20 -18.65 -21.24
C TYR A 307 -31.50 -19.94 -21.68
N ARG A 308 -31.41 -20.24 -22.98
CA ARG A 308 -30.83 -21.48 -23.54
C ARG A 308 -29.70 -21.18 -24.53
N GLY A 309 -29.01 -20.06 -24.35
CA GLY A 309 -28.01 -19.60 -25.31
C GLY A 309 -26.62 -20.14 -25.07
N ASP A 310 -25.87 -20.12 -26.16
CA ASP A 310 -24.47 -20.52 -26.20
C ASP A 310 -23.54 -19.29 -26.05
N GLU A 311 -24.09 -18.07 -25.94
CA GLU A 311 -23.29 -16.86 -25.70
C GLU A 311 -22.65 -16.89 -24.30
N ALA A 312 -21.45 -17.45 -24.25
CA ALA A 312 -20.52 -17.34 -23.13
C ALA A 312 -19.53 -16.21 -23.42
N ARG A 313 -19.97 -14.94 -23.41
CA ARG A 313 -18.98 -13.85 -23.35
C ARG A 313 -18.54 -13.69 -21.91
N GLY A 314 -17.24 -13.86 -21.72
CA GLY A 314 -16.54 -13.83 -20.43
C GLY A 314 -16.91 -12.61 -19.59
N PRO A 315 -16.79 -12.72 -18.29
CA PRO A 315 -17.66 -12.01 -17.39
C PRO A 315 -17.14 -10.61 -17.08
N VAL A 316 -17.92 -9.86 -16.31
CA VAL A 316 -17.72 -8.44 -15.99
C VAL A 316 -16.28 -8.12 -15.49
N ALA A 317 -15.60 -9.08 -14.87
CA ALA A 317 -14.25 -9.05 -14.32
C ALA A 317 -13.20 -9.86 -15.12
N GLY A 318 -13.60 -10.58 -16.17
CA GLY A 318 -12.69 -11.30 -17.08
C GLY A 318 -12.28 -12.72 -16.67
N VAL A 319 -13.08 -13.42 -15.85
CA VAL A 319 -12.85 -14.82 -15.38
C VAL A 319 -13.68 -15.83 -16.17
N ASP A 320 -13.13 -16.86 -16.83
CA ASP A 320 -14.00 -17.76 -17.62
C ASP A 320 -15.07 -18.50 -16.78
N CYS A 321 -16.28 -18.63 -17.33
CA CYS A 321 -17.37 -19.34 -16.68
C CYS A 321 -17.11 -20.85 -16.69
N ASP A 322 -17.24 -21.49 -15.54
CA ASP A 322 -17.10 -22.93 -15.39
C ASP A 322 -18.38 -23.66 -15.81
N ARG A 323 -18.26 -24.95 -16.15
CA ARG A 323 -19.45 -25.78 -16.45
C ARG A 323 -20.18 -26.11 -15.16
N TRP A 324 -21.52 -26.10 -15.21
CA TRP A 324 -22.36 -26.36 -14.04
C TRP A 324 -22.32 -27.81 -13.54
N ASP A 325 -21.87 -28.77 -14.37
CA ASP A 325 -21.69 -30.17 -13.98
C ASP A 325 -20.46 -30.40 -13.09
N ASN A 326 -19.59 -29.40 -12.95
CA ASN A 326 -18.44 -29.45 -12.04
C ASN A 326 -18.83 -29.42 -10.57
N ASP A 327 -20.03 -28.90 -10.22
CA ASP A 327 -20.55 -28.89 -8.85
C ASP A 327 -21.90 -29.65 -8.76
N PRO A 328 -21.94 -30.84 -8.13
CA PRO A 328 -23.15 -31.64 -8.03
C PRO A 328 -24.24 -31.04 -7.12
N THR A 329 -23.96 -29.96 -6.39
CA THR A 329 -24.96 -29.31 -5.52
C THR A 329 -26.07 -28.58 -6.31
N PHE A 330 -25.79 -28.14 -7.54
CA PHE A 330 -26.75 -27.41 -8.38
C PHE A 330 -27.48 -28.26 -9.41
N THR A 331 -26.92 -29.39 -9.83
CA THR A 331 -27.54 -30.29 -10.82
C THR A 331 -28.73 -31.07 -10.24
N ALA A 332 -28.71 -31.40 -8.95
CA ALA A 332 -29.78 -32.14 -8.28
C ALA A 332 -31.14 -31.39 -8.23
N PRO A 333 -31.22 -30.09 -7.89
CA PRO A 333 -32.49 -29.35 -7.90
C PRO A 333 -32.99 -28.95 -9.30
N TYR A 334 -32.13 -28.90 -10.32
CA TYR A 334 -32.48 -28.40 -11.66
C TYR A 334 -32.04 -29.35 -12.80
N PRO A 335 -32.48 -30.63 -12.80
CA PRO A 335 -32.03 -31.63 -13.77
C PRO A 335 -32.44 -31.32 -15.22
N TRP A 336 -33.49 -30.53 -15.40
CA TRP A 336 -34.10 -30.17 -16.67
C TRP A 336 -33.34 -29.07 -17.44
N ALA A 337 -32.41 -28.37 -16.79
CA ALA A 337 -31.84 -27.13 -17.31
C ALA A 337 -30.69 -27.32 -18.32
N ASN A 338 -30.36 -28.57 -18.72
CA ASN A 338 -29.24 -28.91 -19.61
C ASN A 338 -28.00 -28.03 -19.39
N LEU A 339 -27.49 -28.05 -18.15
CA LEU A 339 -26.49 -27.10 -17.64
C LEU A 339 -25.07 -27.34 -18.19
N VAL A 340 -24.91 -28.30 -19.11
CA VAL A 340 -23.62 -28.70 -19.68
C VAL A 340 -23.16 -27.73 -20.78
N ASP A 341 -24.07 -27.33 -21.66
CA ASP A 341 -23.75 -26.50 -22.82
C ASP A 341 -24.03 -25.00 -22.57
N ASN A 342 -25.00 -24.66 -21.71
CA ASN A 342 -25.30 -23.28 -21.33
C ASN A 342 -24.66 -22.90 -19.98
N LYS A 343 -23.59 -22.11 -20.05
CA LYS A 343 -22.86 -21.62 -18.87
C LYS A 343 -23.52 -20.45 -18.15
N CYS A 344 -24.47 -19.74 -18.78
CA CYS A 344 -25.05 -18.50 -18.26
C CYS A 344 -26.55 -18.65 -18.00
N ARG A 345 -26.96 -18.76 -16.74
CA ARG A 345 -28.37 -18.98 -16.38
C ARG A 345 -28.67 -18.46 -14.98
N ASN A 346 -29.94 -18.18 -14.70
CA ASN A 346 -30.37 -17.81 -13.35
C ASN A 346 -31.36 -18.83 -12.77
N PRO A 347 -30.86 -19.89 -12.11
CA PRO A 347 -31.73 -20.90 -11.52
C PRO A 347 -32.47 -20.40 -10.26
N ASP A 348 -32.04 -19.29 -9.66
CA ASP A 348 -32.67 -18.73 -8.46
C ASP A 348 -33.81 -17.78 -8.83
N ALA A 349 -35.05 -18.17 -8.50
CA ALA A 349 -36.24 -17.40 -8.81
C ALA A 349 -36.48 -16.17 -7.90
N PHE A 350 -35.69 -15.98 -6.84
CA PHE A 350 -36.00 -15.03 -5.77
C PHE A 350 -34.99 -13.87 -5.63
N GLY A 351 -33.91 -13.87 -6.42
CA GLY A 351 -32.83 -12.88 -6.35
C GLY A 351 -32.82 -11.85 -7.50
N ASP A 352 -31.60 -11.48 -7.92
CA ASP A 352 -31.36 -10.64 -9.09
C ASP A 352 -31.85 -11.36 -10.36
N VAL A 353 -32.48 -10.65 -11.29
CA VAL A 353 -33.04 -11.22 -12.53
C VAL A 353 -31.97 -11.51 -13.59
N ARG A 354 -30.72 -11.14 -13.33
CA ARG A 354 -29.61 -11.30 -14.27
C ARG A 354 -29.14 -12.76 -14.36
N PRO A 355 -28.99 -13.32 -15.58
CA PRO A 355 -28.24 -14.56 -15.79
C PRO A 355 -26.83 -14.46 -15.20
N TRP A 356 -26.39 -15.51 -14.53
CA TRP A 356 -25.06 -15.60 -13.94
C TRP A 356 -24.43 -16.96 -14.26
N CYS A 357 -23.14 -17.09 -13.99
CA CYS A 357 -22.40 -18.33 -14.14
C CYS A 357 -21.54 -18.60 -12.89
N PHE A 358 -21.20 -19.86 -12.68
CA PHE A 358 -20.25 -20.25 -11.63
C PHE A 358 -18.82 -19.92 -12.08
N THR A 359 -18.00 -19.46 -11.14
CA THR A 359 -16.56 -19.27 -11.38
C THR A 359 -15.77 -19.85 -10.22
N SER A 360 -14.61 -20.42 -10.52
CA SER A 360 -13.59 -20.87 -9.56
C SER A 360 -12.91 -19.73 -8.77
N SER A 361 -13.37 -18.49 -8.92
CA SER A 361 -12.85 -17.30 -8.24
C SER A 361 -13.37 -17.18 -6.79
N SER A 362 -12.82 -16.24 -6.02
CA SER A 362 -13.17 -16.02 -4.60
C SER A 362 -14.64 -15.65 -4.35
N SER A 363 -15.38 -15.17 -5.36
CA SER A 363 -16.81 -14.85 -5.24
C SER A 363 -17.74 -16.03 -5.50
N GLY A 364 -17.23 -17.12 -6.12
CA GLY A 364 -18.01 -18.31 -6.47
C GLY A 364 -19.00 -18.13 -7.63
N PHE A 365 -19.38 -16.90 -8.01
CA PHE A 365 -20.27 -16.64 -9.13
C PHE A 365 -19.94 -15.29 -9.80
N GLU A 366 -20.41 -15.13 -11.04
CA GLU A 366 -20.30 -13.88 -11.79
C GLU A 366 -21.48 -13.67 -12.75
N PHE A 367 -21.89 -12.41 -12.98
CA PHE A 367 -22.99 -12.10 -13.89
C PHE A 367 -22.57 -12.19 -15.36
N CYS A 368 -23.47 -12.69 -16.20
CA CYS A 368 -23.24 -12.80 -17.63
C CYS A 368 -23.68 -11.54 -18.39
N ASP A 369 -22.92 -11.17 -19.43
CA ASP A 369 -23.21 -10.02 -20.30
C ASP A 369 -24.28 -10.36 -21.36
N ILE A 370 -25.49 -10.68 -20.91
CA ILE A 370 -26.65 -10.99 -21.76
C ILE A 370 -27.69 -9.89 -21.58
N ILE A 371 -28.23 -9.38 -22.68
CA ILE A 371 -29.18 -8.27 -22.66
C ILE A 371 -30.60 -8.76 -22.33
N PRO A 372 -31.40 -8.02 -21.55
CA PRO A 372 -32.81 -8.36 -21.32
C PRO A 372 -33.68 -7.97 -22.53
N CYS A 373 -34.61 -8.83 -22.94
CA CYS A 373 -35.44 -8.57 -24.14
C CYS A 373 -36.39 -7.35 -23.98
N LYS A 374 -36.81 -7.03 -22.75
CA LYS A 374 -37.73 -5.92 -22.42
C LYS A 374 -37.15 -4.93 -21.40
N GLY A 375 -35.86 -5.05 -21.07
CA GLY A 375 -35.24 -4.25 -20.01
C GLY A 375 -34.93 -2.82 -20.45
N LYS A 376 -35.02 -1.88 -19.51
CA LYS A 376 -34.62 -0.48 -19.70
C LYS A 376 -33.24 -0.27 -19.09
N GLY A 377 -32.25 0.05 -19.91
CA GLY A 377 -30.87 0.28 -19.49
C GLY A 377 -30.05 0.91 -20.61
N CYS A 378 -28.84 1.35 -20.28
CA CYS A 378 -28.01 2.13 -21.17
C CYS A 378 -27.26 1.21 -22.14
N LYS A 379 -27.27 1.58 -23.43
CA LYS A 379 -26.43 0.92 -24.45
C LYS A 379 -24.97 1.34 -24.27
N ASP A 380 -24.06 0.51 -24.76
CA ASP A 380 -22.63 0.79 -24.74
C ASP A 380 -22.28 2.13 -25.44
N PRO A 381 -21.69 3.12 -24.74
CA PRO A 381 -21.32 4.41 -25.32
C PRO A 381 -20.03 4.36 -26.16
N GLY A 382 -19.36 3.20 -26.20
CA GLY A 382 -18.10 3.00 -26.90
C GLY A 382 -16.90 3.65 -26.20
N GLN A 383 -15.70 3.42 -26.74
CA GLN A 383 -14.46 3.89 -26.11
C GLN A 383 -14.14 5.35 -26.49
N PRO A 384 -13.45 6.10 -25.61
CA PRO A 384 -12.92 7.42 -25.93
C PRO A 384 -11.79 7.30 -26.97
N ARG A 385 -11.49 8.39 -27.69
CA ARG A 385 -10.35 8.38 -28.63
C ARG A 385 -9.06 8.28 -27.81
N PHE A 386 -8.18 7.34 -28.15
CA PHE A 386 -6.93 7.07 -27.40
C PHE A 386 -7.18 6.77 -25.91
N GLY A 387 -8.16 5.92 -25.63
CA GLY A 387 -8.44 5.46 -24.28
C GLY A 387 -9.32 4.22 -24.24
N LYS A 388 -9.53 3.71 -23.03
CA LYS A 388 -10.29 2.49 -22.73
C LYS A 388 -11.40 2.81 -21.73
N ARG A 389 -12.30 1.85 -21.56
CA ARG A 389 -13.36 1.91 -20.56
C ARG A 389 -13.48 0.58 -19.84
N SER A 390 -13.98 0.62 -18.61
CA SER A 390 -14.25 -0.56 -17.79
C SER A 390 -15.48 -0.34 -16.89
N PRO A 391 -16.39 -1.32 -16.75
CA PRO A 391 -16.44 -2.60 -17.48
C PRO A 391 -16.95 -2.45 -18.92
N ILE A 392 -16.69 -3.44 -19.78
CA ILE A 392 -17.16 -3.49 -21.18
C ILE A 392 -18.36 -4.45 -21.25
N LEU A 393 -19.58 -3.91 -21.28
CA LEU A 393 -20.82 -4.68 -21.33
C LEU A 393 -21.65 -4.29 -22.56
N LYS A 394 -22.45 -5.21 -23.08
CA LYS A 394 -23.45 -4.95 -24.13
C LYS A 394 -24.61 -4.09 -23.60
N PHE A 395 -24.95 -4.22 -22.31
CA PHE A 395 -26.05 -3.52 -21.66
C PHE A 395 -25.72 -3.19 -20.21
N TYR A 396 -26.07 -1.98 -19.77
CA TYR A 396 -25.83 -1.50 -18.42
C TYR A 396 -27.15 -1.24 -17.69
N TRP A 397 -27.26 -1.74 -16.47
CA TRP A 397 -28.46 -1.57 -15.65
C TRP A 397 -28.51 -0.17 -15.02
N PRO A 398 -29.72 0.38 -14.77
CA PRO A 398 -29.87 1.65 -14.07
C PRO A 398 -29.11 1.65 -12.75
N GLY A 399 -28.25 2.64 -12.55
CA GLY A 399 -27.39 2.78 -11.38
C GLY A 399 -25.95 2.26 -11.57
N GLU A 400 -25.67 1.44 -12.59
CA GLU A 400 -24.31 0.97 -12.89
C GLU A 400 -23.42 2.10 -13.41
N ARG A 401 -22.11 1.99 -13.14
CA ARG A 401 -21.11 3.00 -13.50
C ARG A 401 -20.05 2.41 -14.42
N ILE A 402 -19.63 3.22 -15.39
CA ILE A 402 -18.44 2.96 -16.20
C ILE A 402 -17.35 3.95 -15.84
N THR A 403 -16.10 3.51 -15.98
CA THR A 403 -14.92 4.35 -15.80
C THR A 403 -14.13 4.40 -17.09
N TYR A 404 -13.62 5.57 -17.43
CA TYR A 404 -12.79 5.83 -18.60
C TYR A 404 -11.33 6.02 -18.18
N THR A 405 -10.41 5.57 -19.03
CA THR A 405 -8.98 5.79 -18.91
C THR A 405 -8.40 6.21 -20.26
N CYS A 406 -7.36 7.05 -20.27
CA CYS A 406 -6.64 7.38 -21.49
C CYS A 406 -5.45 6.41 -21.68
N ASP A 407 -5.10 6.15 -22.92
CA ASP A 407 -3.91 5.36 -23.26
C ASP A 407 -2.64 6.09 -22.81
N THR A 408 -1.56 5.33 -22.64
CA THR A 408 -0.26 5.88 -22.22
C THR A 408 0.20 7.02 -23.13
N GLY A 409 0.48 8.19 -22.55
CA GLY A 409 0.86 9.40 -23.29
C GLY A 409 -0.31 10.32 -23.68
N PHE A 410 -1.52 10.00 -23.23
CA PHE A 410 -2.70 10.84 -23.34
C PHE A 410 -3.27 11.13 -21.94
N LYS A 411 -3.96 12.26 -21.82
CA LYS A 411 -4.64 12.69 -20.59
C LYS A 411 -6.02 13.23 -20.92
N PHE A 412 -6.92 13.29 -19.93
CA PHE A 412 -8.20 13.95 -20.13
C PHE A 412 -8.01 15.45 -20.38
N LYS A 413 -8.76 16.00 -21.33
CA LYS A 413 -8.80 17.44 -21.57
C LYS A 413 -9.37 18.16 -20.33
N GLN A 414 -8.89 19.37 -20.05
CA GLN A 414 -9.23 20.09 -18.81
C GLN A 414 -10.75 20.37 -18.64
N ASP A 415 -11.48 20.53 -19.75
CA ASP A 415 -12.94 20.72 -19.77
C ASP A 415 -13.73 19.41 -20.02
N SER A 416 -13.09 18.26 -19.82
CA SER A 416 -13.76 16.98 -20.04
C SER A 416 -14.77 16.67 -18.94
N PRO A 417 -15.86 15.96 -19.27
CA PRO A 417 -16.73 15.32 -18.29
C PRO A 417 -15.92 14.45 -17.32
N PRO A 418 -16.46 14.17 -16.12
CA PRO A 418 -15.80 13.26 -15.17
C PRO A 418 -15.49 11.92 -15.84
N ASN A 419 -14.40 11.29 -15.41
CA ASN A 419 -13.93 10.00 -15.92
C ASN A 419 -14.87 8.82 -15.57
N GLY A 420 -16.04 9.10 -14.99
CA GLY A 420 -17.08 8.12 -14.73
C GLY A 420 -18.44 8.62 -15.23
N ALA A 421 -19.22 7.68 -15.78
CA ALA A 421 -20.61 7.91 -16.18
C ALA A 421 -21.50 6.87 -15.50
N GLN A 422 -22.67 7.30 -15.02
CA GLN A 422 -23.67 6.42 -14.43
C GLN A 422 -24.85 6.26 -15.39
N CYS A 423 -25.38 5.04 -15.50
CA CYS A 423 -26.60 4.80 -16.26
C CYS A 423 -27.81 5.29 -15.47
N VAL A 424 -28.60 6.20 -16.05
CA VAL A 424 -29.78 6.79 -15.40
C VAL A 424 -31.02 6.66 -16.28
N ILE A 425 -32.18 6.47 -15.65
CA ILE A 425 -33.46 6.53 -16.36
C ILE A 425 -33.91 7.98 -16.39
N ASN A 426 -34.14 8.51 -17.59
CA ASN A 426 -34.70 9.83 -17.73
C ASN A 426 -36.19 9.82 -17.33
N ASN A 427 -36.54 10.55 -16.27
CA ASN A 427 -37.90 10.61 -15.73
C ASN A 427 -38.94 11.17 -16.73
N THR A 428 -38.50 11.88 -17.78
CA THR A 428 -39.40 12.50 -18.76
C THR A 428 -39.66 11.63 -20.00
N THR A 429 -38.63 10.96 -20.53
CA THR A 429 -38.77 10.08 -21.71
C THR A 429 -39.01 8.62 -21.32
N GLY A 430 -38.66 8.24 -20.09
CA GLY A 430 -38.68 6.85 -19.63
C GLY A 430 -37.64 5.96 -20.32
N GLU A 431 -36.68 6.57 -21.04
CA GLU A 431 -35.53 5.94 -21.68
C GLU A 431 -34.30 6.01 -20.76
N ALA A 432 -33.40 5.04 -20.88
CA ALA A 432 -32.16 5.00 -20.12
C ALA A 432 -31.02 5.60 -20.95
N ASP A 433 -30.31 6.58 -20.38
CA ASP A 433 -29.16 7.24 -21.00
C ASP A 433 -28.06 7.51 -19.97
N TRP A 434 -26.86 7.82 -20.45
CA TRP A 434 -25.71 8.11 -19.60
C TRP A 434 -25.82 9.51 -18.97
N GLU A 435 -25.59 9.60 -17.66
CA GLU A 435 -25.63 10.86 -16.90
C GLU A 435 -24.65 11.91 -17.44
N THR A 436 -23.49 11.45 -17.93
CA THR A 436 -22.43 12.31 -18.47
C THR A 436 -22.02 11.84 -19.86
N PRO A 437 -21.67 12.77 -20.76
CA PRO A 437 -21.17 12.40 -22.09
C PRO A 437 -19.77 11.79 -21.99
N LYS A 438 -19.42 10.99 -22.99
CA LYS A 438 -18.10 10.34 -23.08
C LYS A 438 -16.95 11.36 -23.09
N PRO A 439 -15.93 11.23 -22.22
CA PRO A 439 -14.79 12.14 -22.19
C PRO A 439 -13.86 11.95 -23.40
N ASP A 440 -13.06 12.98 -23.72
CA ASP A 440 -12.07 12.93 -24.80
C ASP A 440 -10.65 13.05 -24.25
N CYS A 441 -9.72 12.29 -24.84
CA CYS A 441 -8.32 12.29 -24.43
C CYS A 441 -7.50 13.17 -25.38
N GLU A 442 -6.64 14.01 -24.82
CA GLU A 442 -5.66 14.81 -25.56
C GLU A 442 -4.24 14.31 -25.31
N VAL A 443 -3.31 14.66 -26.20
CA VAL A 443 -1.90 14.29 -26.06
C VAL A 443 -1.33 14.93 -24.79
N ASP A 444 -0.73 14.12 -23.92
CA ASP A 444 0.05 14.66 -22.81
C ASP A 444 1.42 15.11 -23.33
N HIS A 445 1.51 16.41 -23.63
CA HIS A 445 2.74 17.04 -24.09
C HIS A 445 3.90 16.90 -23.09
N LYS A 446 3.64 16.79 -21.77
CA LYS A 446 4.68 16.58 -20.76
C LYS A 446 5.23 15.16 -20.86
N PHE A 447 4.35 14.16 -20.94
CA PHE A 447 4.77 12.76 -21.14
C PHE A 447 5.55 12.58 -22.45
N LYS A 448 5.04 13.16 -23.54
CA LYS A 448 5.69 13.14 -24.85
C LYS A 448 7.09 13.76 -24.79
N LEU A 449 7.23 14.95 -24.18
CA LEU A 449 8.52 15.62 -24.02
C LEU A 449 9.51 14.75 -23.23
N ASN A 450 9.07 14.20 -22.09
CA ASN A 450 9.92 13.37 -21.26
C ASN A 450 10.36 12.10 -22.00
N LYS A 451 9.49 11.47 -22.80
CA LYS A 451 9.84 10.30 -23.60
C LYS A 451 10.82 10.64 -24.73
N ASP A 452 10.61 11.76 -25.41
CA ASP A 452 11.46 12.21 -26.51
C ASP A 452 12.85 12.62 -26.02
N LEU A 453 12.95 13.32 -24.88
CA LEU A 453 14.21 13.82 -24.33
C LEU A 453 14.92 12.84 -23.40
N LEU A 454 14.21 12.17 -22.48
CA LEU A 454 14.81 11.43 -21.37
C LEU A 454 14.79 9.90 -21.56
N SER A 455 14.43 9.41 -22.75
CA SER A 455 14.56 7.97 -23.02
C SER A 455 16.02 7.54 -22.99
N GLY A 456 16.29 6.34 -22.45
CA GLY A 456 17.66 5.84 -22.26
C GLY A 456 18.48 5.68 -23.54
N ASN A 457 17.83 5.69 -24.72
CA ASN A 457 18.48 5.67 -26.02
C ASN A 457 18.94 7.06 -26.50
N VAL A 458 18.35 8.13 -25.95
CA VAL A 458 18.59 9.52 -26.38
C VAL A 458 19.43 10.27 -25.35
N TYR A 459 19.14 10.09 -24.05
CA TYR A 459 19.81 10.81 -22.98
C TYR A 459 20.46 9.85 -21.99
N ASN A 460 21.78 9.96 -21.89
CA ASN A 460 22.56 9.22 -20.89
C ASN A 460 22.90 10.16 -19.72
N LYS A 461 22.20 9.96 -18.60
CA LYS A 461 22.40 10.72 -17.36
C LYS A 461 23.77 10.51 -16.70
N ALA A 462 24.53 9.48 -17.07
CA ALA A 462 25.88 9.26 -16.53
C ALA A 462 26.93 10.17 -17.19
N VAL A 463 26.59 10.82 -18.30
CA VAL A 463 27.52 11.64 -19.08
C VAL A 463 27.24 13.13 -18.84
N SER A 464 28.30 13.86 -18.47
CA SER A 464 28.28 15.32 -18.29
C SER A 464 27.76 16.04 -19.55
N PRO A 465 27.03 17.16 -19.42
CA PRO A 465 26.49 17.92 -20.55
C PRO A 465 27.55 18.46 -21.52
N THR A 466 28.75 18.76 -21.03
CA THR A 466 29.83 19.37 -21.82
C THR A 466 31.17 18.67 -21.58
N THR A 467 32.01 18.65 -22.62
CA THR A 467 33.41 18.16 -22.56
C THR A 467 34.40 19.22 -22.08
N SER A 468 33.97 20.49 -21.98
CA SER A 468 34.71 21.61 -21.38
C SER A 468 34.29 21.81 -19.92
N ARG A 469 35.04 22.63 -19.16
CA ARG A 469 34.68 23.01 -17.79
C ARG A 469 33.25 23.54 -17.73
N LEU A 470 32.36 22.79 -17.07
CA LEU A 470 30.96 23.18 -16.89
C LEU A 470 30.88 24.22 -15.76
N ASN A 471 30.18 25.31 -16.02
CA ASN A 471 29.94 26.35 -15.04
C ASN A 471 28.60 26.12 -14.32
N LEU A 472 28.67 25.80 -13.03
CA LEU A 472 27.54 25.63 -12.14
C LEU A 472 27.24 26.95 -11.44
N LYS A 473 26.03 27.48 -11.58
CA LYS A 473 25.60 28.68 -10.84
C LYS A 473 24.91 28.29 -9.55
N VAL A 474 25.39 28.79 -8.42
CA VAL A 474 24.80 28.56 -7.09
C VAL A 474 24.15 29.82 -6.53
N LYS A 475 23.04 29.62 -5.82
CA LYS A 475 22.49 30.58 -4.85
C LYS A 475 22.03 29.79 -3.64
N ALA A 476 22.26 30.30 -2.43
CA ALA A 476 21.92 29.58 -1.21
C ALA A 476 21.57 30.54 -0.08
N TYR A 477 20.89 30.03 0.94
CA TYR A 477 20.66 30.75 2.18
C TYR A 477 20.44 29.78 3.34
N VAL A 478 20.67 30.28 4.56
CA VAL A 478 20.36 29.57 5.80
C VAL A 478 18.89 29.80 6.13
N VAL A 479 18.14 28.71 6.28
CA VAL A 479 16.73 28.73 6.66
C VAL A 479 16.61 28.92 8.17
N ASN A 480 17.34 28.10 8.94
CA ASN A 480 17.35 28.17 10.39
C ASN A 480 18.61 27.50 10.97
N ILE A 481 19.01 27.92 12.17
CA ILE A 481 20.04 27.27 12.99
C ILE A 481 19.29 26.45 14.06
N ILE A 482 19.49 25.14 14.04
CA ILE A 482 18.72 24.20 14.88
C ILE A 482 19.41 24.00 16.23
N LYS A 483 20.72 23.75 16.20
CA LYS A 483 21.54 23.52 17.38
C LYS A 483 22.91 24.12 17.17
N LEU A 484 23.44 24.73 18.21
CA LEU A 484 24.85 25.10 18.31
C LEU A 484 25.45 24.38 19.52
N ASP A 485 26.59 23.74 19.33
CA ASP A 485 27.32 23.03 20.37
C ASP A 485 28.75 23.57 20.44
N GLU A 486 29.03 24.45 21.41
CA GLU A 486 30.34 25.11 21.51
C GLU A 486 31.43 24.15 21.98
N LYS A 487 31.07 23.14 22.78
CA LYS A 487 32.03 22.18 23.32
C LYS A 487 32.56 21.22 22.26
N GLU A 488 31.67 20.79 21.35
CA GLU A 488 32.03 19.91 20.23
C GLU A 488 32.43 20.70 18.97
N GLU A 489 32.40 22.04 19.02
CA GLU A 489 32.66 22.94 17.89
C GLU A 489 31.78 22.65 16.66
N GLN A 490 30.49 22.38 16.89
CA GLN A 490 29.55 21.97 15.84
C GLN A 490 28.32 22.85 15.77
N ILE A 491 27.82 23.07 14.54
CA ILE A 491 26.54 23.73 14.30
C ILE A 491 25.67 22.87 13.38
N VAL A 492 24.40 22.74 13.75
CA VAL A 492 23.37 22.09 12.94
C VAL A 492 22.53 23.16 12.26
N THR A 493 22.63 23.24 10.93
CA THR A 493 21.97 24.27 10.13
C THR A 493 21.05 23.64 9.09
N SER A 494 19.90 24.27 8.89
CA SER A 494 19.04 23.99 7.74
C SER A 494 19.33 25.01 6.67
N PHE A 495 19.66 24.55 5.46
CA PHE A 495 19.96 25.41 4.32
C PHE A 495 19.10 25.04 3.11
N LYS A 496 18.92 26.01 2.22
CA LYS A 496 18.39 25.78 0.87
C LYS A 496 19.38 26.32 -0.15
N ALA A 497 19.79 25.49 -1.10
CA ALA A 497 20.69 25.83 -2.18
C ALA A 497 20.05 25.47 -3.52
N GLU A 498 20.25 26.29 -4.55
CA GLU A 498 19.80 26.01 -5.91
C GLU A 498 21.00 26.05 -6.85
N TYR A 499 21.27 24.92 -7.48
CA TYR A 499 22.29 24.78 -8.52
C TYR A 499 21.65 24.87 -9.89
N THR A 500 22.26 25.63 -10.78
CA THR A 500 21.76 25.84 -12.14
C THR A 500 22.87 25.64 -13.16
N TRP A 501 22.58 24.86 -14.20
CA TRP A 501 23.48 24.65 -15.33
C TRP A 501 22.70 24.61 -16.64
N VAL A 502 23.40 24.54 -17.76
CA VAL A 502 22.80 24.42 -19.10
C VAL A 502 23.20 23.07 -19.68
N ASP A 503 22.22 22.29 -20.13
CA ASP A 503 22.40 21.04 -20.86
C ASP A 503 21.72 21.16 -22.23
N ASP A 504 22.53 21.29 -23.29
CA ASP A 504 22.03 21.46 -24.66
C ASP A 504 21.20 20.27 -25.15
N ARG A 505 21.40 19.08 -24.58
CA ARG A 505 20.64 17.86 -24.94
C ARG A 505 19.20 17.91 -24.46
N LEU A 506 18.92 18.76 -23.46
CA LEU A 506 17.61 18.92 -22.84
C LEU A 506 16.82 20.11 -23.42
N ARG A 507 17.18 20.59 -24.60
CA ARG A 507 16.50 21.70 -25.30
C ARG A 507 15.32 21.20 -26.11
N TRP A 508 14.22 21.95 -26.10
CA TRP A 508 13.06 21.65 -26.95
C TRP A 508 12.40 22.91 -27.51
N GLU A 509 11.69 22.73 -28.62
CA GLU A 509 10.89 23.79 -29.23
C GLU A 509 9.48 23.79 -28.65
N ARG A 510 9.07 24.94 -28.09
CA ARG A 510 7.79 25.10 -27.38
C ARG A 510 6.57 24.72 -28.23
N ARG A 511 6.56 25.10 -29.50
CA ARG A 511 5.48 24.82 -30.46
C ARG A 511 5.19 23.32 -30.63
N ARG A 512 6.20 22.47 -30.50
CA ARG A 512 6.06 21.01 -30.68
C ARG A 512 5.40 20.31 -29.49
N TYR A 513 5.43 20.94 -28.32
CA TYR A 513 4.98 20.39 -27.04
C TYR A 513 3.92 21.28 -26.36
N GLY A 514 3.04 21.92 -27.14
CA GLY A 514 1.89 22.65 -26.59
C GLY A 514 2.27 23.95 -25.86
N GLU A 515 3.25 24.69 -26.36
CA GLU A 515 3.78 25.92 -25.75
C GLU A 515 4.35 25.73 -24.33
N LEU A 516 4.85 24.53 -24.03
CA LEU A 516 5.44 24.22 -22.73
C LEU A 516 6.81 24.90 -22.56
N ASP A 517 6.88 25.92 -21.69
CA ASP A 517 8.13 26.64 -21.37
C ASP A 517 9.05 25.87 -20.41
N ARG A 518 8.46 25.09 -19.49
CA ARG A 518 9.17 24.39 -18.42
C ARG A 518 8.48 23.11 -18.01
N THR A 519 9.25 22.14 -17.53
CA THR A 519 8.76 20.87 -16.97
C THR A 519 9.52 20.53 -15.69
N PHE A 520 8.94 19.65 -14.87
CA PHE A 520 9.55 19.12 -13.66
C PHE A 520 9.69 17.61 -13.80
N VAL A 521 10.86 17.11 -13.45
CA VAL A 521 11.24 15.70 -13.55
C VAL A 521 11.91 15.24 -12.26
N ASP A 522 11.92 13.93 -12.02
CA ASP A 522 12.62 13.38 -10.86
C ASP A 522 14.14 13.56 -11.02
N TYR A 523 14.83 13.89 -9.93
CA TYR A 523 16.28 14.12 -9.95
C TYR A 523 17.10 12.94 -10.47
N GLY A 524 16.57 11.71 -10.41
CA GLY A 524 17.24 10.50 -10.90
C GLY A 524 17.15 10.31 -12.42
N GLN A 525 16.38 11.13 -13.14
CA GLN A 525 16.17 11.02 -14.58
C GLN A 525 17.14 11.89 -15.40
N VAL A 526 17.74 12.90 -14.79
CA VAL A 526 18.67 13.84 -15.43
C VAL A 526 20.09 13.69 -14.88
N TRP A 527 21.09 14.08 -15.67
CA TRP A 527 22.45 14.24 -15.15
C TRP A 527 22.45 15.34 -14.09
N ARG A 528 23.27 15.19 -13.06
CA ARG A 528 23.48 16.19 -12.00
C ARG A 528 24.94 16.15 -11.55
N PRO A 529 25.51 17.29 -11.12
CA PRO A 529 26.86 17.30 -10.57
C PRO A 529 26.90 16.54 -9.24
N THR A 530 27.96 15.75 -9.04
CA THR A 530 28.27 15.17 -7.73
C THR A 530 28.86 16.26 -6.84
N LEU A 531 28.15 16.61 -5.78
CA LEU A 531 28.57 17.62 -4.81
C LEU A 531 28.90 16.92 -3.49
N THR A 532 30.07 17.21 -2.92
CA THR A 532 30.50 16.71 -1.61
C THR A 532 30.50 17.85 -0.59
N LEU A 533 30.03 17.58 0.63
CA LEU A 533 30.14 18.52 1.73
C LEU A 533 31.52 18.45 2.38
N GLU A 534 32.21 19.58 2.50
CA GLU A 534 33.43 19.71 3.29
C GLU A 534 33.10 20.05 4.75
N ARG A 535 34.00 19.65 5.67
CA ARG A 535 33.88 19.92 7.12
C ARG A 535 32.55 19.46 7.75
N ASN A 536 31.92 18.46 7.15
CA ASN A 536 30.74 17.82 7.70
C ASN A 536 31.12 16.96 8.91
N ALA A 537 30.48 17.23 10.05
CA ALA A 537 30.62 16.48 11.29
C ALA A 537 29.52 15.42 11.48
N ASP A 538 28.56 15.35 10.56
CA ASP A 538 27.52 14.32 10.59
C ASP A 538 28.09 12.95 10.17
N THR A 539 28.07 12.00 11.09
CA THR A 539 28.55 10.63 10.89
C THR A 539 27.61 9.76 10.06
N GLU A 540 26.34 10.15 9.91
CA GLU A 540 25.33 9.42 9.13
C GLU A 540 25.23 9.89 7.67
N TYR A 541 25.96 10.95 7.30
CA TYR A 541 25.92 11.49 5.96
C TYR A 541 26.45 10.49 4.93
N SER A 542 25.56 10.04 4.04
CA SER A 542 25.86 9.04 3.00
C SER A 542 26.44 9.62 1.71
N GLY A 543 26.69 10.94 1.65
CA GLY A 543 27.12 11.60 0.41
C GLY A 543 25.97 11.99 -0.53
N GLU A 544 24.71 11.74 -0.14
CA GLU A 544 23.54 12.04 -0.97
C GLU A 544 22.63 13.10 -0.33
N PHE A 545 21.99 13.91 -1.19
CA PHE A 545 20.96 14.88 -0.80
C PHE A 545 19.56 14.31 -1.00
N PRO A 546 18.54 14.84 -0.27
CA PRO A 546 17.15 14.39 -0.40
C PRO A 546 16.61 14.44 -1.84
N ARG A 547 15.66 13.55 -2.14
CA ARG A 547 15.00 13.46 -3.44
C ARG A 547 14.15 14.71 -3.69
N THR A 548 14.48 15.47 -4.74
CA THR A 548 13.74 16.68 -5.14
C THR A 548 13.37 16.64 -6.62
N GLU A 549 12.35 17.41 -7.00
CA GLU A 549 12.04 17.61 -8.42
C GLU A 549 13.03 18.61 -9.03
N VAL A 550 13.56 18.27 -10.20
CA VAL A 550 14.44 19.12 -10.99
C VAL A 550 13.61 19.87 -12.02
N LYS A 551 13.82 21.19 -12.07
CA LYS A 551 13.16 22.06 -13.04
C LYS A 551 13.98 22.13 -14.32
N MET A 552 13.35 21.84 -15.44
CA MET A 552 13.92 21.99 -16.78
C MET A 552 13.19 23.08 -17.54
N GLU A 553 13.93 23.95 -18.23
CA GLU A 553 13.40 24.99 -19.10
C GLU A 553 13.71 24.68 -20.57
N HIS A 554 12.86 25.14 -21.49
CA HIS A 554 12.98 24.84 -22.92
C HIS A 554 14.32 25.26 -23.55
N THR A 555 15.03 26.18 -22.89
CA THR A 555 16.37 26.66 -23.27
C THR A 555 17.49 25.68 -22.93
N GLY A 556 17.19 24.56 -22.26
CA GLY A 556 18.18 23.59 -21.77
C GLY A 556 18.72 23.96 -20.39
N LYS A 557 18.23 25.03 -19.78
CA LYS A 557 18.59 25.42 -18.42
C LYS A 557 17.91 24.48 -17.42
N VAL A 558 18.72 23.90 -16.54
CA VAL A 558 18.29 22.97 -15.50
C VAL A 558 18.56 23.59 -14.14
N THR A 559 17.57 23.55 -13.25
CA THR A 559 17.68 24.06 -11.88
C THR A 559 17.35 22.94 -10.90
N TRP A 560 18.31 22.62 -10.05
CA TRP A 560 18.22 21.62 -9.00
C TRP A 560 18.18 22.28 -7.62
N PRO A 561 17.01 22.27 -6.95
CA PRO A 561 16.89 22.73 -5.57
C PRO A 561 17.30 21.63 -4.59
N ILE A 562 18.12 22.02 -3.61
CA ILE A 562 18.57 21.20 -2.49
C ILE A 562 18.09 21.88 -1.21
N ALA A 563 17.38 21.14 -0.36
CA ALA A 563 17.05 21.56 0.99
C ALA A 563 17.45 20.42 1.94
N SER A 564 18.35 20.71 2.89
CA SER A 564 18.89 19.70 3.81
C SER A 564 19.24 20.30 5.16
N LEU A 565 19.33 19.43 6.17
CA LEU A 565 20.03 19.70 7.42
C LEU A 565 21.49 19.26 7.25
N THR A 566 22.42 20.00 7.83
CA THR A 566 23.84 19.64 7.86
C THR A 566 24.47 20.01 9.19
N THR A 567 25.37 19.16 9.67
CA THR A 567 26.18 19.43 10.86
C THR A 567 27.58 19.79 10.42
N THR A 568 28.01 21.04 10.59
CA THR A 568 29.36 21.49 10.17
C THR A 568 30.22 21.82 11.36
N THR A 569 31.52 21.59 11.24
CA THR A 569 32.49 22.06 12.24
C THR A 569 32.70 23.57 12.11
N CYS A 570 32.80 24.22 13.26
CA CYS A 570 33.03 25.65 13.39
C CYS A 570 34.44 25.90 13.92
N THR A 571 34.99 27.06 13.63
CA THR A 571 36.22 27.54 14.28
C THR A 571 35.85 28.62 15.28
N LEU A 572 36.15 28.38 16.56
CA LEU A 572 35.93 29.28 17.69
C LEU A 572 37.28 29.84 18.15
N ASP A 573 37.38 31.16 18.38
CA ASP A 573 38.52 31.76 19.08
C ASP A 573 38.17 31.99 20.56
N PRO A 574 38.59 31.09 21.48
CA PRO A 574 38.19 31.15 22.88
C PRO A 574 38.93 32.24 23.67
N PHE A 575 39.90 32.94 23.07
CA PHE A 575 40.76 33.87 23.79
C PHE A 575 39.98 35.01 24.45
N LEU A 576 39.01 35.59 23.74
CA LEU A 576 38.21 36.74 24.17
C LEU A 576 36.87 36.38 24.82
N PHE A 577 36.62 35.10 25.13
CA PHE A 577 35.38 34.68 25.78
C PHE A 577 35.04 35.55 27.01
N PRO A 578 33.79 36.03 27.18
CA PRO A 578 32.57 35.77 26.39
C PRO A 578 32.32 36.73 25.21
N GLN A 579 33.31 37.56 24.83
CA GLN A 579 33.24 38.42 23.65
C GLN A 579 33.98 37.78 22.47
N ASP A 580 33.60 36.54 22.17
CA ASP A 580 34.15 35.68 21.13
C ASP A 580 33.36 35.78 19.82
N ASN A 581 34.05 35.45 18.73
CA ASN A 581 33.47 35.29 17.41
C ASN A 581 33.64 33.84 16.97
N MET A 582 32.65 33.33 16.26
CA MET A 582 32.65 31.97 15.73
C MET A 582 32.34 32.01 14.24
N THR A 583 33.09 31.23 13.46
CA THR A 583 32.88 31.12 12.03
C THR A 583 32.61 29.67 11.64
N CYS A 584 31.45 29.42 11.05
CA CYS A 584 31.03 28.11 10.58
C CYS A 584 30.78 28.19 9.07
N ALA A 585 31.22 27.22 8.28
CA ALA A 585 31.00 27.26 6.83
C ALA A 585 30.43 25.94 6.32
N VAL A 586 29.34 26.03 5.54
CA VAL A 586 28.82 24.91 4.75
C VAL A 586 29.42 25.04 3.36
N CYS A 587 30.41 24.22 3.05
CA CYS A 587 31.11 24.24 1.78
C CYS A 587 30.72 23.03 0.93
N TRP A 588 30.35 23.28 -0.32
CA TRP A 588 30.11 22.27 -1.35
C TRP A 588 31.27 22.28 -2.34
N THR A 589 31.82 21.11 -2.59
CA THR A 589 32.89 20.91 -3.56
C THR A 589 32.38 20.04 -4.70
N ALA A 590 32.60 20.50 -5.94
CA ALA A 590 32.38 19.71 -7.14
C ALA A 590 33.70 19.08 -7.62
N GLY A 591 33.62 18.04 -8.45
CA GLY A 591 34.80 17.45 -9.09
C GLY A 591 35.66 18.49 -9.84
N GLU A 592 36.96 18.20 -10.01
CA GLU A 592 37.97 19.14 -10.54
C GLU A 592 37.68 19.68 -11.96
N GLU A 593 36.81 19.00 -12.71
CA GLU A 593 36.40 19.39 -14.06
C GLU A 593 35.33 20.49 -14.08
N TYR A 594 34.79 20.88 -12.92
CA TYR A 594 33.68 21.82 -12.80
C TYR A 594 34.11 23.12 -12.13
N THR A 595 33.46 24.22 -12.50
CA THR A 595 33.59 25.50 -11.79
C THR A 595 32.26 25.88 -11.19
N ILE A 596 32.26 26.36 -9.95
CA ILE A 596 31.07 26.90 -9.30
C ILE A 596 31.20 28.42 -9.27
N ASP A 597 30.26 29.10 -9.92
CA ASP A 597 30.10 30.55 -9.85
C ASP A 597 28.80 30.90 -9.13
N CYS A 598 28.68 32.14 -8.65
CA CYS A 598 27.41 32.63 -8.13
C CYS A 598 26.42 32.97 -9.24
N SER A 599 25.13 32.83 -8.93
CA SER A 599 24.06 33.31 -9.81
C SER A 599 24.03 34.84 -9.89
N ASP A 600 23.85 35.40 -11.10
CA ASP A 600 23.76 36.85 -11.36
C ASP A 600 22.40 37.47 -10.97
N SER A 601 21.39 36.64 -10.68
CA SER A 601 20.03 37.12 -10.40
C SER A 601 19.33 36.28 -9.32
N ALA A 602 18.85 36.96 -8.28
CA ALA A 602 17.82 36.46 -7.38
C ALA A 602 16.49 36.51 -8.12
N THR A 603 16.10 35.39 -8.73
CA THR A 603 14.89 35.29 -9.56
C THR A 603 13.62 35.44 -8.70
N HIS A 604 13.16 36.69 -8.53
CA HIS A 604 11.79 37.22 -8.35
C HIS A 604 10.72 36.53 -7.46
N LYS A 605 11.02 35.51 -6.63
CA LYS A 605 10.04 34.95 -5.67
C LYS A 605 10.52 34.79 -4.22
N ASP A 606 11.80 34.53 -3.98
CA ASP A 606 12.36 34.42 -2.63
C ASP A 606 13.51 35.42 -2.47
N SER A 607 13.27 36.52 -1.73
CA SER A 607 14.26 37.58 -1.45
C SER A 607 15.42 37.12 -0.57
N ASN A 608 15.34 35.90 -0.01
CA ASN A 608 16.28 35.40 0.99
C ASN A 608 17.52 34.73 0.38
N PHE A 609 17.50 34.40 -0.91
CA PHE A 609 18.65 33.77 -1.57
C PHE A 609 19.81 34.76 -1.71
N LEU A 610 20.95 34.39 -1.13
CA LEU A 610 22.19 35.12 -1.29
C LEU A 610 22.81 34.79 -2.65
N THR A 611 23.44 35.81 -3.24
CA THR A 611 24.26 35.73 -4.46
C THR A 611 25.59 36.40 -4.16
N CYS A 612 26.63 36.22 -4.97
CA CYS A 612 27.90 36.92 -4.74
C CYS A 612 27.77 38.46 -4.83
N GLN A 613 26.67 39.01 -5.36
CA GLN A 613 26.41 40.46 -5.39
C GLN A 613 25.65 40.94 -4.15
N ASN A 614 24.70 40.14 -3.66
CA ASN A 614 24.00 40.35 -2.39
C ASN A 614 24.38 39.19 -1.48
N ASP A 615 25.59 39.26 -0.95
CA ASP A 615 26.26 38.17 -0.28
C ASP A 615 26.05 38.19 1.22
N GLN A 616 25.27 39.10 1.81
CA GLN A 616 25.07 39.16 3.26
C GLN A 616 23.60 39.06 3.66
N ALA A 617 23.29 38.20 4.62
CA ALA A 617 22.03 38.19 5.35
C ALA A 617 22.29 38.18 6.85
N ASP A 618 21.53 38.97 7.60
CA ASP A 618 21.63 39.00 9.06
C ASP A 618 21.01 37.74 9.67
N ILE A 619 21.66 37.21 10.70
CA ILE A 619 21.18 36.11 11.54
C ILE A 619 20.97 36.66 12.95
N VAL A 620 19.78 36.45 13.50
CA VAL A 620 19.50 36.69 14.91
C VAL A 620 18.93 35.42 15.50
N THR A 621 19.67 34.75 16.38
CA THR A 621 19.28 33.47 16.98
C THR A 621 19.68 33.43 18.45
N GLY A 622 18.72 33.70 19.35
CA GLY A 622 18.93 33.61 20.80
C GLY A 622 20.10 34.47 21.28
N GLU A 623 21.13 33.81 21.81
CA GLU A 623 22.37 34.42 22.34
C GLU A 623 23.34 34.92 21.25
N TRP A 624 23.10 34.57 19.98
CA TRP A 624 24.02 34.86 18.88
C TRP A 624 23.42 35.83 17.86
N SER A 625 24.24 36.78 17.44
CA SER A 625 23.97 37.71 16.33
C SER A 625 25.05 37.54 15.27
N GLY A 626 24.70 37.57 13.99
CA GLY A 626 25.69 37.32 12.96
C GLY A 626 25.25 37.63 11.56
N LYS A 627 26.09 37.23 10.61
CA LYS A 627 25.88 37.38 9.17
C LYS A 627 26.21 36.09 8.45
N THR A 628 25.43 35.80 7.42
CA THR A 628 25.71 34.71 6.47
C THR A 628 26.30 35.31 5.21
N THR A 629 27.38 34.72 4.69
CA THR A 629 27.95 35.06 3.40
C THR A 629 28.08 33.91 2.43
N LEU A 630 27.77 34.15 1.16
CA LEU A 630 27.93 33.16 0.09
C LEU A 630 29.13 33.55 -0.78
N SER A 631 30.08 32.63 -0.91
CA SER A 631 31.26 32.79 -1.76
C SER A 631 31.43 31.56 -2.64
N ALA A 632 31.97 31.75 -3.85
CA ALA A 632 32.29 30.68 -4.77
C ALA A 632 33.69 30.93 -5.36
N ILE A 633 34.57 29.95 -5.23
CA ILE A 633 35.98 30.02 -5.67
C ILE A 633 36.33 28.70 -6.35
N ASN A 634 36.73 28.75 -7.62
CA ASN A 634 37.07 27.57 -8.43
C ASN A 634 35.93 26.53 -8.47
N ASN A 635 36.11 25.38 -7.81
CA ASN A 635 35.16 24.27 -7.74
C ASN A 635 34.48 24.16 -6.37
N THR A 636 34.66 25.14 -5.48
CA THR A 636 34.06 25.17 -4.14
C THR A 636 33.14 26.37 -3.96
N ALA A 637 32.01 26.15 -3.32
CA ALA A 637 31.10 27.20 -2.87
C ALA A 637 30.83 27.07 -1.39
N CYS A 638 31.03 28.15 -0.64
CA CYS A 638 30.92 28.18 0.81
C CYS A 638 29.87 29.18 1.26
N LEU A 639 28.93 28.68 2.05
CA LEU A 639 27.98 29.46 2.82
C LEU A 639 28.52 29.63 4.25
N THR A 640 29.19 30.76 4.50
CA THR A 640 29.91 31.07 5.74
C THR A 640 29.04 31.88 6.68
N MET A 641 28.83 31.39 7.89
CA MET A 641 28.12 32.04 8.97
C MET A 641 29.14 32.59 9.97
N THR A 642 29.16 33.91 10.13
CA THR A 642 29.97 34.61 11.14
C THR A 642 29.06 35.05 12.27
N LEU A 643 29.19 34.41 13.44
CA LEU A 643 28.35 34.61 14.62
C LEU A 643 29.16 35.29 15.73
N LYS A 644 28.51 36.21 16.45
CA LYS A 644 29.02 36.95 17.59
C LYS A 644 28.09 36.76 18.79
N ARG A 645 28.66 36.39 19.94
CA ARG A 645 27.93 36.13 21.18
C ARG A 645 27.48 37.44 21.85
N ASP A 646 26.31 37.44 22.47
CA ASP A 646 25.94 38.43 23.48
C ASP A 646 26.57 38.06 24.84
N PRO A 647 27.56 38.82 25.33
CA PRO A 647 28.33 38.45 26.54
C PRO A 647 27.57 38.66 27.85
N THR A 648 26.38 39.27 27.82
CA THR A 648 25.66 39.77 29.00
C THR A 648 25.42 38.68 30.05
N TYR A 649 24.94 37.50 29.63
CA TYR A 649 24.67 36.38 30.53
C TYR A 649 25.92 35.90 31.27
N HIS A 650 27.04 35.76 30.56
CA HIS A 650 28.30 35.31 31.14
C HIS A 650 28.93 36.38 32.05
N TYR A 651 28.77 37.67 31.75
CA TYR A 651 29.22 38.71 32.69
C TYR A 651 28.58 38.60 34.07
N PHE A 652 27.27 38.33 34.14
CA PHE A 652 26.57 38.19 35.42
C PHE A 652 26.82 36.84 36.11
N THR A 653 26.95 35.75 35.35
CA THR A 653 27.00 34.38 35.93
C THR A 653 28.41 33.85 36.14
N THR A 654 29.40 34.25 35.33
CA THR A 654 30.78 33.73 35.43
C THR A 654 31.76 34.77 35.97
N ILE A 655 31.71 36.01 35.50
CA ILE A 655 32.67 37.05 35.90
C ILE A 655 32.31 37.67 37.26
N SER A 656 31.04 38.03 37.47
CA SER A 656 30.60 38.69 38.70
C SER A 656 30.94 37.90 39.99
N PRO A 657 30.70 36.57 40.09
CA PRO A 657 31.11 35.81 41.27
C PRO A 657 32.61 35.83 41.54
N CYS A 658 33.44 35.75 40.48
CA CYS A 658 34.89 35.81 40.62
C CYS A 658 35.36 37.17 41.17
N LEU A 659 34.78 38.27 40.68
CA LEU A 659 35.08 39.61 41.20
C LEU A 659 34.66 39.76 42.67
N ILE A 660 33.49 39.24 43.03
CA ILE A 660 33.00 39.25 44.42
C ILE A 660 33.96 38.45 45.32
N LEU A 661 34.41 37.26 44.91
CA LEU A 661 35.37 36.45 45.68
C LEU A 661 36.72 37.15 45.88
N ILE A 662 37.23 37.85 44.86
CA ILE A 662 38.46 38.65 44.96
C ILE A 662 38.28 39.80 45.96
N ILE A 663 37.13 40.48 45.95
CA ILE A 663 36.82 41.55 46.91
C ILE A 663 36.67 40.97 48.33
N LEU A 664 35.93 39.87 48.49
CA LEU A 664 35.74 39.21 49.78
C LEU A 664 37.07 38.73 50.39
N MET A 665 38.05 38.36 49.56
CA MET A 665 39.39 38.04 50.03
C MET A 665 40.06 39.19 50.78
N VAL A 666 39.78 40.46 50.45
CA VAL A 666 40.32 41.62 51.19
C VAL A 666 39.85 41.62 52.65
N ILE A 667 38.65 41.09 52.94
CA ILE A 667 38.10 41.01 54.30
C ILE A 667 38.97 40.11 55.20
N THR A 668 39.67 39.11 54.65
CA THR A 668 40.61 38.28 55.43
C THR A 668 41.68 39.12 56.14
N PHE A 669 42.13 40.21 55.52
CA PHE A 669 43.14 41.13 56.06
C PHE A 669 42.56 42.23 56.95
N ILE A 670 41.24 42.39 56.98
CA ILE A 670 40.55 43.32 57.86
C ILE A 670 40.17 42.62 59.18
N MET A 671 39.98 41.30 59.15
CA MET A 671 39.66 40.50 60.33
C MET A 671 40.84 40.49 61.33
N PRO A 672 40.58 40.76 62.62
CA PRO A 672 41.63 40.76 63.64
C PRO A 672 42.31 39.39 63.74
N ILE A 673 43.64 39.41 63.93
CA ILE A 673 44.52 38.22 63.98
C ILE A 673 44.14 37.31 65.16
N ASP A 674 43.58 37.88 66.22
CA ASP A 674 43.22 37.18 67.46
C ASP A 674 42.01 36.24 67.31
N LYS A 675 41.28 36.30 66.18
CA LYS A 675 40.12 35.43 65.91
C LYS A 675 40.53 34.27 65.00
N GLY A 676 40.36 33.04 65.51
CA GLY A 676 40.73 31.80 64.81
C GLY A 676 39.99 31.52 63.49
N ASP A 677 38.93 32.27 63.17
CA ASP A 677 38.08 32.04 61.98
C ASP A 677 38.70 32.56 60.67
N ARG A 678 39.81 33.30 60.74
CA ARG A 678 40.46 33.95 59.59
C ARG A 678 40.98 32.97 58.54
N ILE A 679 41.66 31.90 58.96
CA ILE A 679 42.20 30.87 58.05
C ILE A 679 41.05 30.12 57.39
N GLY A 680 40.01 29.79 58.15
CA GLY A 680 38.81 29.13 57.63
C GLY A 680 38.15 29.94 56.52
N PHE A 681 37.93 31.24 56.73
CA PHE A 681 37.37 32.14 55.71
C PHE A 681 38.27 32.28 54.47
N GLY A 682 39.58 32.39 54.63
CA GLY A 682 40.50 32.48 53.49
C GLY A 682 40.59 31.20 52.66
N VAL A 683 40.54 30.03 53.30
CA VAL A 683 40.53 28.73 52.60
C VAL A 683 39.21 28.51 51.85
N THR A 684 38.06 28.91 52.41
CA THR A 684 36.76 28.79 51.71
C THR A 684 36.67 29.71 50.50
N MET A 685 37.28 30.90 50.54
CA MET A 685 37.39 31.79 49.37
C MET A 685 38.27 31.16 48.27
N LEU A 686 39.38 30.53 48.64
CA LEU A 686 40.24 29.80 47.68
C LEU A 686 39.50 28.61 47.05
N LEU A 687 38.77 27.82 47.84
CA LEU A 687 37.95 26.70 47.33
C LEU A 687 36.85 27.20 46.38
N SER A 688 36.18 28.30 46.73
CA SER A 688 35.13 28.91 45.88
C SER A 688 35.70 29.44 44.56
N MET A 689 36.94 29.92 44.58
CA MET A 689 37.65 30.35 43.37
C MET A 689 38.06 29.15 42.48
N VAL A 690 38.43 28.02 43.06
CA VAL A 690 38.67 26.75 42.32
C VAL A 690 37.40 26.25 41.66
N VAL A 691 36.26 26.26 42.37
CA VAL A 691 34.96 25.88 41.80
C VAL A 691 34.60 26.80 40.62
N SER A 692 34.84 28.11 40.75
CA SER A 692 34.61 29.07 39.66
C SER A 692 35.47 28.79 38.43
N LEU A 693 36.73 28.37 38.60
CA LEU A 693 37.60 27.94 37.50
C LEU A 693 37.03 26.71 36.78
N VAL A 694 36.60 25.68 37.52
CA VAL A 694 36.02 24.45 36.95
C VAL A 694 34.78 24.77 36.10
N VAL A 695 33.91 25.65 36.60
CA VAL A 695 32.72 26.10 35.86
C VAL A 695 33.11 26.81 34.55
N VAL A 696 34.08 27.72 34.56
CA VAL A 696 34.53 28.42 33.35
C VAL A 696 35.14 27.45 32.32
N THR A 697 35.94 26.48 32.77
CA THR A 697 36.52 25.47 31.87
C THR A 697 35.49 24.46 31.35
N GLY A 698 34.30 24.38 31.95
CA GLY A 698 33.23 23.49 31.53
C GLY A 698 32.40 23.98 30.34
N PHE A 699 32.39 25.29 30.08
CA PHE A 699 31.61 25.90 28.99
C PHE A 699 32.34 25.93 27.63
N LEU A 700 33.65 25.65 27.60
CA LEU A 700 34.47 25.85 26.42
C LEU A 700 35.07 24.53 25.93
N PRO A 701 35.33 24.41 24.61
CA PRO A 701 35.98 23.24 24.05
C PRO A 701 37.41 23.11 24.58
N VAL A 702 37.93 21.89 24.57
CA VAL A 702 39.35 21.65 24.88
C VAL A 702 40.19 22.17 23.72
N SER A 703 40.60 23.43 23.81
CA SER A 703 41.44 24.09 22.81
C SER A 703 42.89 24.22 23.27
N SER A 704 43.79 24.48 22.33
CA SER A 704 45.21 24.74 22.59
C SER A 704 45.46 26.07 23.31
N THR A 705 44.48 26.97 23.32
CA THR A 705 44.57 28.31 23.92
C THR A 705 43.62 28.43 25.11
N LEU A 706 44.15 28.84 26.28
CA LEU A 706 43.34 29.13 27.45
C LEU A 706 42.64 30.50 27.33
N PRO A 707 41.35 30.62 27.72
CA PRO A 707 40.63 31.88 27.74
C PRO A 707 41.30 32.90 28.66
N PHE A 708 41.22 34.18 28.29
CA PHE A 708 41.77 35.26 29.11
C PHE A 708 41.25 35.23 30.56
N ILE A 709 39.95 34.98 30.74
CA ILE A 709 39.31 34.90 32.07
C ILE A 709 39.87 33.75 32.90
N ALA A 710 40.08 32.57 32.30
CA ALA A 710 40.64 31.42 33.00
C ALA A 710 42.07 31.70 33.47
N MET A 711 42.89 32.34 32.62
CA MET A 711 44.24 32.78 32.98
C MET A 711 44.23 33.79 34.13
N LEU A 712 43.30 34.76 34.09
CA LEU A 712 43.12 35.73 35.17
C LEU A 712 42.74 35.03 36.49
N ILE A 713 41.80 34.09 36.45
CA ILE A 713 41.38 33.31 37.63
C ILE A 713 42.56 32.52 38.21
N ILE A 714 43.37 31.86 37.38
CA ILE A 714 44.56 31.10 37.82
C ILE A 714 45.58 32.02 38.50
N VAL A 715 45.88 33.19 37.91
CA VAL A 715 46.81 34.17 38.49
C VAL A 715 46.26 34.71 39.82
N CYS A 716 44.98 35.10 39.87
CA CYS A 716 44.33 35.56 41.09
C CYS A 716 44.31 34.47 42.18
N MET A 717 44.05 33.22 41.83
CA MET A 717 44.08 32.08 42.75
C MET A 717 45.49 31.85 43.32
N GLY A 718 46.53 31.92 42.48
CA GLY A 718 47.92 31.84 42.91
C GLY A 718 48.30 32.97 43.86
N LEU A 719 47.86 34.20 43.57
CA LEU A 719 48.02 35.33 44.48
C LEU A 719 47.28 35.09 45.81
N MET A 720 46.00 34.69 45.77
CA MET A 720 45.23 34.37 46.98
C MET A 720 45.93 33.32 47.84
N ALA A 721 46.46 32.25 47.25
CA ALA A 721 47.21 31.20 47.96
C ALA A 721 48.52 31.72 48.56
N LEU A 722 49.29 32.52 47.82
CA LEU A 722 50.52 33.16 48.32
C LEU A 722 50.22 34.05 49.52
N PHE A 723 49.20 34.88 49.40
CA PHE A 723 48.79 35.79 50.46
C PHE A 723 48.22 35.03 51.67
N MET A 724 47.52 33.91 51.48
CA MET A 724 47.16 33.01 52.58
C MET A 724 48.39 32.45 53.31
N LEU A 725 49.42 32.02 52.59
CA LEU A 725 50.68 31.59 53.22
C LEU A 725 51.35 32.73 54.00
N THR A 726 51.27 33.97 53.49
CA THR A 726 51.77 35.13 54.24
C THR A 726 50.95 35.38 55.51
N THR A 727 49.62 35.20 55.49
CA THR A 727 48.80 35.32 56.72
C THR A 727 49.15 34.25 57.74
N LEU A 728 49.39 33.00 57.32
CA LEU A 728 49.86 31.94 58.20
C LEU A 728 51.21 32.31 58.84
N PHE A 729 52.14 32.85 58.06
CA PHE A 729 53.43 33.31 58.58
C PHE A 729 53.28 34.48 59.56
N ILE A 730 52.35 35.41 59.32
CA ILE A 730 52.05 36.53 60.23
C ILE A 730 51.47 36.00 61.55
N ILE A 731 50.57 35.01 61.52
CA ILE A 731 50.02 34.36 62.72
C ILE A 731 51.15 33.66 63.52
N ILE A 732 52.07 32.97 62.84
CA ILE A 732 53.24 32.36 63.50
C ILE A 732 54.14 33.42 64.17
N ILE A 733 54.29 34.59 63.55
CA ILE A 733 55.05 35.70 64.15
C ILE A 733 54.30 36.32 65.33
N HIS A 734 52.97 36.42 65.24
CA HIS A 734 52.12 36.94 66.31
C HIS A 734 52.28 36.16 67.61
N ASP A 735 52.35 34.82 67.51
CA ASP A 735 52.46 33.93 68.68
C ASP A 735 53.91 33.76 69.22
N LYS A 736 54.91 34.40 68.60
CA LYS A 736 56.30 34.35 69.11
C LYS A 736 56.48 35.23 70.34
N LYS A 737 57.15 34.67 71.35
CA LYS A 737 57.54 35.38 72.58
C LYS A 737 59.01 35.81 72.54
N GLY A 738 59.31 37.02 73.03
CA GLY A 738 60.67 37.57 73.18
C GLY A 738 60.86 38.96 72.53
N PRO A 739 62.07 39.56 72.58
CA PRO A 739 62.32 40.87 71.98
C PRO A 739 62.58 40.80 70.46
N VAL A 740 62.00 41.75 69.71
CA VAL A 740 62.22 41.88 68.27
C VAL A 740 63.66 42.37 67.99
N PRO A 741 64.38 41.84 66.99
CA PRO A 741 65.69 42.36 66.60
C PRO A 741 65.70 43.88 66.37
N LYS A 742 66.72 44.58 66.87
CA LYS A 742 66.80 46.06 66.85
C LYS A 742 66.64 46.68 65.45
N TRP A 743 67.12 46.00 64.42
CA TRP A 743 66.96 46.42 63.03
C TRP A 743 65.50 46.33 62.56
N ALA A 744 64.80 45.25 62.91
CA ALA A 744 63.41 45.01 62.54
C ALA A 744 62.46 45.97 63.28
N ARG A 745 62.76 46.30 64.54
CA ARG A 745 62.03 47.33 65.30
C ARG A 745 62.07 48.70 64.61
N THR A 746 63.23 49.10 64.08
CA THR A 746 63.38 50.40 63.41
C THR A 746 62.74 50.38 62.02
N LEU A 747 62.88 49.28 61.29
CA LEU A 747 62.32 49.15 59.94
C LEU A 747 60.80 49.03 59.95
N PHE A 748 60.24 48.09 60.71
CA PHE A 748 58.81 47.77 60.67
C PHE A 748 57.98 48.73 61.53
N LEU A 749 58.35 48.94 62.80
CA LEU A 749 57.52 49.70 63.75
C LEU A 749 57.66 51.23 63.63
N LYS A 750 58.69 51.73 62.95
CA LYS A 750 58.94 53.17 62.77
C LYS A 750 58.85 53.64 61.32
N LEU A 751 59.54 52.97 60.38
CA LEU A 751 59.55 53.38 58.97
C LEU A 751 58.29 52.91 58.23
N LEU A 752 58.00 51.61 58.28
CA LEU A 752 56.87 50.99 57.58
C LEU A 752 55.51 51.34 58.21
N ALA A 753 55.40 51.35 59.53
CA ALA A 753 54.19 51.81 60.22
C ALA A 753 53.78 53.24 59.84
N ARG A 754 54.77 54.13 59.65
CA ARG A 754 54.54 55.52 59.21
C ARG A 754 54.16 55.60 57.73
N ALA A 755 54.72 54.72 56.89
CA ALA A 755 54.34 54.60 55.48
C ALA A 755 52.93 54.03 55.29
N LEU A 756 52.48 53.14 56.18
CA LEU A 756 51.15 52.51 56.16
C LEU A 756 50.08 53.28 56.97
N LEU A 757 50.32 54.56 57.29
CA LEU A 757 49.39 55.45 58.02
C LEU A 757 49.00 54.99 59.44
N MET A 758 49.75 54.09 60.07
CA MET A 758 49.51 53.64 61.46
C MET A 758 50.16 54.54 62.53
N GLY A 759 50.95 55.54 62.12
CA GLY A 759 51.72 56.40 63.03
C GLY A 759 53.01 55.74 63.55
N ASP A 760 53.70 56.41 64.48
CA ASP A 760 54.92 55.89 65.11
C ASP A 760 54.56 54.97 66.29
N LEU A 761 54.49 53.67 66.01
CA LEU A 761 54.08 52.66 66.97
C LEU A 761 55.12 52.43 68.08
N THR A 762 56.38 52.85 67.86
CA THR A 762 57.43 52.86 68.89
C THR A 762 57.09 53.77 70.08
N LYS A 763 56.19 54.76 69.88
CA LYS A 763 55.70 55.65 70.95
C LYS A 763 54.63 55.02 71.85
N LYS A 764 53.83 54.08 71.34
CA LYS A 764 52.83 53.34 72.15
C LYS A 764 53.50 52.46 73.21
N LEU A 765 54.66 51.88 72.89
CA LEU A 765 55.50 51.10 73.82
C LEU A 765 56.17 51.94 74.93
N THR A 766 56.27 53.26 74.75
CA THR A 766 56.95 54.16 75.71
C THR A 766 55.99 54.95 76.59
N ASN A 767 54.71 55.05 76.23
CA ASN A 767 53.70 55.79 77.00
C ASN A 767 53.09 55.01 78.19
N GLU A 768 53.53 53.78 78.45
CA GLU A 768 53.07 52.94 79.58
C GLU A 768 53.98 53.03 80.82
N LYS A 769 54.55 54.20 81.08
CA LYS A 769 55.10 54.58 82.39
C LYS A 769 54.48 55.91 82.83
N SER A 770 53.45 55.79 83.67
CA SER A 770 52.65 56.86 84.30
C SER A 770 53.49 57.81 85.18
N PRO A 771 52.97 58.99 85.60
CA PRO A 771 52.43 59.03 86.97
C PRO A 771 51.18 59.91 87.23
N ARG A 772 50.24 59.32 87.98
CA ARG A 772 49.55 59.76 89.22
C ARG A 772 49.04 61.22 89.43
N TYR A 773 47.72 61.26 89.66
CA TYR A 773 46.94 61.85 90.79
C TYR A 773 46.56 63.34 90.84
N SER A 774 45.23 63.60 90.90
CA SER A 774 44.47 64.50 91.79
C SER A 774 43.04 64.58 91.21
N GLU A 775 42.04 63.88 91.74
CA GLU A 775 41.24 64.06 92.98
C GLU A 775 39.82 64.56 92.63
N ASN A 776 38.84 63.85 93.20
CA ASN A 776 37.51 64.33 93.65
C ASN A 776 36.42 64.63 92.60
N ASN A 777 35.42 63.73 92.47
CA ASN A 777 34.28 63.71 93.40
C ASN A 777 33.27 62.57 93.12
N LYS A 778 32.95 61.83 94.20
CA LYS A 778 31.66 61.27 94.67
C LYS A 778 30.61 60.82 93.63
N VAL A 779 30.29 59.53 93.51
CA VAL A 779 29.43 58.67 94.37
C VAL A 779 27.94 59.05 94.32
N THR A 780 27.13 58.15 93.75
CA THR A 780 25.87 57.52 94.29
C THR A 780 25.29 56.64 93.16
N ASP A 781 25.31 55.31 93.34
CA ASP A 781 24.19 54.44 93.74
C ASP A 781 23.02 54.41 92.73
N ILE A 782 22.83 53.34 91.94
CA ILE A 782 22.11 52.06 92.20
C ILE A 782 20.75 52.06 91.46
N GLU A 783 20.45 50.90 90.86
CA GLU A 783 19.15 50.36 90.43
C GLU A 783 18.45 50.87 89.15
N GLY A 784 17.96 49.88 88.38
CA GLY A 784 16.59 49.95 87.90
C GLY A 784 16.37 49.85 86.40
N HIS A 785 16.21 48.60 85.94
CA HIS A 785 15.20 48.13 85.00
C HIS A 785 14.42 49.11 84.09
N SER A 786 14.26 48.63 82.85
CA SER A 786 13.01 48.54 82.05
C SER A 786 12.82 49.50 80.88
N ASN A 787 12.60 48.86 79.73
CA ASN A 787 11.57 49.08 78.71
C ASN A 787 11.01 50.50 78.53
N GLN A 788 11.06 50.97 77.29
CA GLN A 788 9.88 51.60 76.69
C GLN A 788 9.70 51.21 75.23
N SER A 789 8.69 50.37 75.03
CA SER A 789 7.89 50.16 73.83
C SER A 789 6.87 51.30 73.64
N PHE A 790 6.46 51.59 72.39
CA PHE A 790 5.06 51.66 71.87
C PHE A 790 5.02 52.42 70.51
N LYS A 791 4.56 51.77 69.42
CA LYS A 791 3.21 51.84 68.77
C LYS A 791 2.99 53.09 67.89
N MET A 792 2.84 52.90 66.57
CA MET A 792 1.59 52.78 65.77
C MET A 792 0.84 54.11 65.61
N ASP A 793 0.68 54.61 64.39
CA ASP A 793 -0.52 54.42 63.55
C ASP A 793 -0.37 55.17 62.22
N GLY A 794 -1.09 54.72 61.19
CA GLY A 794 -1.11 55.30 59.86
C GLY A 794 -2.30 56.23 59.61
N ASP A 795 -2.27 56.93 58.47
CA ASP A 795 -3.45 57.43 57.75
C ASP A 795 -3.07 57.82 56.31
N GLY A 796 -3.92 57.48 55.33
CA GLY A 796 -3.99 58.11 54.00
C GLY A 796 -4.96 59.32 54.02
N PRO A 797 -5.37 59.98 52.91
CA PRO A 797 -5.60 59.41 51.56
C PRO A 797 -5.32 60.36 50.34
N SER A 798 -5.76 59.87 49.18
CA SER A 798 -5.71 60.24 47.74
C SER A 798 -6.00 61.66 47.18
N ALA A 799 -5.55 61.81 45.91
CA ALA A 799 -6.23 62.31 44.70
C ALA A 799 -5.87 63.70 44.14
N GLY A 800 -5.54 63.73 42.83
CA GLY A 800 -5.47 64.92 41.97
C GLY A 800 -4.76 64.67 40.63
N ASP A 801 -5.56 64.55 39.56
CA ASP A 801 -5.23 64.32 38.14
C ASP A 801 -4.36 65.41 37.47
N ASP A 802 -3.52 65.01 36.50
CA ASP A 802 -3.51 65.48 35.08
C ASP A 802 -2.33 64.84 34.29
N ASP A 803 -2.61 64.39 33.05
CA ASP A 803 -1.77 63.61 32.09
C ASP A 803 -1.77 64.34 30.71
N PRO A 804 -0.99 64.00 29.63
CA PRO A 804 0.47 63.83 29.35
C PRO A 804 0.93 64.67 28.09
N PRO A 805 2.04 64.41 27.32
CA PRO A 805 3.44 64.05 27.64
C PRO A 805 4.57 64.92 26.97
N GLN A 806 5.74 64.87 27.63
CA GLN A 806 7.12 64.59 27.18
C GLN A 806 7.80 65.30 25.99
N ASN A 807 8.90 65.99 26.34
CA ASN A 807 10.16 65.95 25.61
C ASN A 807 11.34 66.01 26.61
N VAL A 808 12.46 65.39 26.23
CA VAL A 808 13.85 65.53 26.75
C VAL A 808 14.34 64.59 27.87
N ASN A 809 15.26 63.72 27.45
CA ASN A 809 16.58 63.31 28.00
C ASN A 809 16.90 63.52 29.50
N ASP A 810 17.54 62.47 30.04
CA ASP A 810 18.46 62.39 31.20
C ASP A 810 17.95 61.62 32.43
N GLU A 811 17.74 60.31 32.24
CA GLU A 811 17.45 59.35 33.33
C GLU A 811 18.72 58.84 34.06
N VAL A 812 19.91 59.32 33.69
CA VAL A 812 21.18 58.94 34.36
C VAL A 812 21.48 59.85 35.56
N GLY A 813 20.93 61.08 35.58
CA GLY A 813 21.18 62.04 36.68
C GLY A 813 20.41 61.72 37.97
N ALA A 814 19.17 61.27 37.86
CA ALA A 814 18.31 61.00 39.03
C ALA A 814 18.72 59.74 39.80
N THR A 815 19.23 58.72 39.10
CA THR A 815 19.76 57.48 39.69
C THR A 815 21.09 57.70 40.43
N LEU A 816 21.95 58.60 39.93
CA LEU A 816 23.22 58.96 40.57
C LEU A 816 23.05 59.72 41.90
N ILE A 817 21.98 60.53 42.04
CA ILE A 817 21.68 61.25 43.29
C ILE A 817 21.12 60.29 44.35
N GLY A 818 20.30 59.30 43.94
CA GLY A 818 19.80 58.24 44.84
C GLY A 818 20.90 57.28 45.33
N LEU A 819 21.87 56.97 44.47
CA LEU A 819 23.06 56.19 44.84
C LEU A 819 23.96 56.94 45.82
N LYS A 820 24.15 58.26 45.65
CA LYS A 820 24.94 59.08 46.59
C LYS A 820 24.30 59.15 47.98
N GLY A 821 22.98 59.35 48.04
CA GLY A 821 22.24 59.32 49.31
C GLY A 821 22.27 57.95 50.02
N SER A 822 22.36 56.86 49.24
CA SER A 822 22.48 55.50 49.80
C SER A 822 23.90 55.19 50.28
N VAL A 823 24.92 55.72 49.61
CA VAL A 823 26.33 55.62 50.01
C VAL A 823 26.61 56.45 51.28
N ASP A 824 26.05 57.65 51.40
CA ASP A 824 26.19 58.49 52.60
C ASP A 824 25.49 57.83 53.81
N LYS A 825 24.36 57.16 53.58
CA LYS A 825 23.64 56.39 54.62
C LYS A 825 24.43 55.14 55.04
N LEU A 826 25.12 54.49 54.10
CA LEU A 826 26.03 53.39 54.39
C LEU A 826 27.25 53.86 55.21
N GLU A 827 27.80 55.03 54.90
CA GLU A 827 28.95 55.61 55.62
C GLU A 827 28.59 55.92 57.09
N VAL A 828 27.38 56.40 57.35
CA VAL A 828 26.88 56.63 58.71
C VAL A 828 26.68 55.30 59.46
N SER A 829 26.12 54.27 58.82
CA SER A 829 25.98 52.95 59.43
C SER A 829 27.31 52.24 59.70
N VAL A 830 28.30 52.41 58.83
CA VAL A 830 29.67 51.87 59.01
C VAL A 830 30.40 52.59 60.15
N ARG A 831 30.23 53.91 60.31
CA ARG A 831 30.78 54.67 61.45
C ARG A 831 30.12 54.28 62.77
N GLN A 832 28.83 53.97 62.76
CA GLN A 832 28.09 53.50 63.93
C GLN A 832 28.53 52.08 64.34
N LEU A 833 28.75 51.18 63.37
CA LEU A 833 29.34 49.84 63.59
C LEU A 833 30.79 49.92 64.11
N SER A 834 31.61 50.85 63.60
CA SER A 834 32.96 51.11 64.12
C SER A 834 32.94 51.54 65.58
N GLY A 835 31.99 52.40 65.97
CA GLY A 835 31.83 52.83 67.37
C GLY A 835 31.33 51.71 68.30
N SER A 836 30.49 50.80 67.80
CA SER A 836 30.01 49.63 68.55
C SER A 836 31.09 48.55 68.71
N ILE A 837 31.99 48.39 67.74
CA ILE A 837 33.13 47.47 67.80
C ILE A 837 34.19 47.97 68.79
N ASP A 838 34.47 49.27 68.84
CA ASP A 838 35.37 49.87 69.84
C ASP A 838 34.79 49.85 71.27
N ALA A 839 33.46 49.83 71.41
CA ALA A 839 32.78 49.67 72.70
C ALA A 839 32.81 48.21 73.19
N LEU A 840 32.71 47.23 72.28
CA LEU A 840 32.82 45.80 72.59
C LEU A 840 34.26 45.35 72.91
N ALA A 841 35.26 46.02 72.33
CA ALA A 841 36.67 45.76 72.64
C ALA A 841 37.09 46.21 74.05
N LYS A 842 36.31 47.07 74.71
CA LYS A 842 36.59 47.57 76.07
C LYS A 842 35.93 46.76 77.20
N THR A 843 35.14 45.73 76.89
CA THR A 843 34.39 44.97 77.89
C THR A 843 34.84 43.51 78.06
N SER A 844 35.98 43.08 77.51
CA SER A 844 36.42 41.67 77.63
C SER A 844 37.87 41.42 78.08
N SER A 845 38.56 42.39 78.69
CA SER A 845 39.82 42.10 79.40
C SER A 845 39.55 42.08 80.90
N GLY A 846 39.19 40.90 81.40
CA GLY A 846 39.24 40.60 82.83
C GLY A 846 40.70 40.57 83.29
N ASP A 847 40.90 41.06 84.51
CA ASP A 847 42.17 41.16 85.22
C ASP A 847 42.93 39.82 85.25
N ASP A 848 44.23 39.86 84.92
CA ASP A 848 45.22 39.06 85.65
C ASP A 848 46.59 39.75 85.63
N ASP A 849 47.20 39.83 86.80
CA ASP A 849 48.48 40.48 87.11
C ASP A 849 49.65 39.68 86.53
N GLY A 850 50.61 40.35 85.87
CA GLY A 850 51.91 39.73 85.57
C GLY A 850 52.83 40.54 84.67
N ASP A 851 54.03 40.84 85.16
CA ASP A 851 55.11 41.64 84.55
C ASP A 851 55.72 41.05 83.24
N ASP A 852 54.99 40.20 82.51
CA ASP A 852 55.40 39.53 81.24
C ASP A 852 54.77 40.15 79.96
N ASP A 853 53.81 41.07 80.11
CA ASP A 853 53.00 41.58 78.96
C ASP A 853 53.76 42.50 77.99
N LYS A 854 54.91 43.06 78.39
CA LYS A 854 55.69 43.95 77.51
C LYS A 854 56.38 43.21 76.36
N GLU A 855 56.64 41.92 76.50
CA GLU A 855 57.38 41.14 75.49
C GLU A 855 56.47 40.59 74.39
N VAL A 856 55.21 40.26 74.72
CA VAL A 856 54.20 39.78 73.74
C VAL A 856 53.66 40.94 72.88
N ALA A 857 53.57 42.15 73.45
CA ALA A 857 53.07 43.32 72.75
C ALA A 857 53.90 43.74 71.52
N GLU A 858 55.23 43.55 71.52
CA GLU A 858 56.09 43.99 70.41
C GLU A 858 55.93 43.12 69.14
N TYR A 859 55.84 41.80 69.28
CA TYR A 859 55.59 40.88 68.16
C TYR A 859 54.15 40.97 67.64
N ALA A 860 53.16 41.19 68.52
CA ALA A 860 51.77 41.44 68.13
C ALA A 860 51.62 42.75 67.32
N LEU A 861 52.34 43.81 67.72
CA LEU A 861 52.40 45.06 66.94
C LEU A 861 53.10 44.87 65.59
N LEU A 862 54.19 44.11 65.56
CA LEU A 862 54.91 43.79 64.32
C LEU A 862 54.02 43.01 63.35
N ALA A 863 53.27 42.01 63.86
CA ALA A 863 52.31 41.23 63.08
C ALA A 863 51.22 42.13 62.47
N ASN A 864 50.67 43.08 63.23
CA ASN A 864 49.67 44.05 62.73
C ASN A 864 50.21 44.96 61.61
N VAL A 865 51.47 45.41 61.71
CA VAL A 865 52.12 46.20 60.63
C VAL A 865 52.34 45.35 59.38
N LEU A 866 52.81 44.11 59.55
CA LEU A 866 52.99 43.16 58.45
C LEU A 866 51.66 42.80 57.79
N ASP A 867 50.57 42.75 58.55
CA ASP A 867 49.24 42.41 58.03
C ASP A 867 48.60 43.52 57.19
N ARG A 868 48.88 44.78 57.52
CA ARG A 868 48.44 45.89 56.66
C ARG A 868 49.38 46.15 55.50
N LEU A 869 50.66 45.79 55.64
CA LEU A 869 51.56 45.71 54.50
C LEU A 869 51.08 44.66 53.49
N SER A 870 50.68 43.46 53.96
CA SER A 870 50.17 42.40 53.08
C SER A 870 48.86 42.80 52.41
N LEU A 871 47.94 43.51 53.10
CA LEU A 871 46.74 44.09 52.48
C LEU A 871 47.08 45.05 51.32
N VAL A 872 47.99 45.99 51.54
CA VAL A 872 48.38 46.97 50.51
C VAL A 872 49.06 46.27 49.33
N MET A 873 49.95 45.31 49.63
CA MET A 873 50.60 44.51 48.60
C MET A 873 49.61 43.64 47.82
N TYR A 874 48.56 43.12 48.45
CA TYR A 874 47.52 42.34 47.79
C TYR A 874 46.70 43.18 46.81
N ILE A 875 46.28 44.38 47.22
CA ILE A 875 45.53 45.31 46.36
C ILE A 875 46.38 45.72 45.15
N ILE A 876 47.67 46.03 45.37
CA ILE A 876 48.60 46.36 44.27
C ILE A 876 48.81 45.15 43.37
N ALA A 877 48.99 43.94 43.93
CA ALA A 877 49.19 42.73 43.15
C ALA A 877 47.98 42.40 42.26
N ILE A 878 46.74 42.58 42.76
CA ILE A 878 45.52 42.42 41.95
C ILE A 878 45.44 43.48 40.84
N ALA A 879 45.71 44.74 41.18
CA ALA A 879 45.67 45.84 40.20
C ALA A 879 46.69 45.66 39.07
N VAL A 880 47.83 45.03 39.35
CA VAL A 880 48.88 44.69 38.36
C VAL A 880 48.58 43.37 37.64
N ALA A 881 47.89 42.42 38.28
CA ALA A 881 47.56 41.13 37.66
C ALA A 881 46.71 41.28 36.40
N ILE A 882 45.72 42.18 36.41
CA ILE A 882 44.80 42.42 35.27
C ILE A 882 45.54 42.86 33.97
N PRO A 883 46.39 43.91 33.98
CA PRO A 883 47.15 44.29 32.79
C PRO A 883 48.24 43.26 32.42
N CYS A 884 48.85 42.57 33.39
CA CYS A 884 49.85 41.55 33.11
C CYS A 884 49.25 40.32 32.41
N THR A 885 48.06 39.85 32.80
CA THR A 885 47.40 38.71 32.14
C THR A 885 46.99 39.03 30.71
N LEU A 886 46.62 40.28 30.41
CA LEU A 886 46.32 40.72 29.04
C LEU A 886 47.56 40.69 28.14
N LEU A 887 48.74 40.97 28.69
CA LEU A 887 50.01 40.96 27.96
C LEU A 887 50.56 39.55 27.75
N ILE A 888 50.32 38.62 28.68
CA ILE A 888 50.74 37.22 28.58
C ILE A 888 49.90 36.46 27.53
N GLY A 889 48.62 36.82 27.42
CA GLY A 889 47.66 36.08 26.61
C GLY A 889 47.68 36.36 25.11
N ARG A 890 48.19 37.51 24.63
CA ARG A 890 48.23 37.78 23.18
C ARG A 890 49.28 36.92 22.50
N PRO A 891 48.92 35.98 21.61
CA PRO A 891 49.91 35.35 20.75
C PRO A 891 50.60 36.43 19.92
N ARG A 892 51.94 36.42 19.90
CA ARG A 892 52.70 37.12 18.86
C ARG A 892 52.41 36.41 17.54
N ILE A 893 51.41 36.89 16.81
CA ILE A 893 51.17 36.45 15.44
C ILE A 893 52.38 36.89 14.62
N ILE A 894 53.26 35.95 14.29
CA ILE A 894 54.22 36.12 13.18
C ILE A 894 53.40 35.82 11.92
N PRO A 895 53.30 36.75 10.97
CA PRO A 895 52.59 36.48 9.72
C PRO A 895 53.33 35.40 8.94
N SER A 896 52.66 34.28 8.67
CA SER A 896 53.04 33.30 7.64
C SER A 896 52.14 33.45 6.43
#